data_AF-A0A401P6T3-F1
#
_entry.id   AF-A0A401P6T3-F1
#
_cell.length_a   1.000
_cell.length_b   1.000
_cell.length_c   1.000
_cell.angle_alpha   90.00
_cell.angle_beta   90.00
_cell.angle_gamma   90.00
#
_symmetry.space_group_name_H-M   'P 1'
#
loop_
_entity.id
_entity.type
_entity.pdbx_description
1 polymer ?
#
loop_
_entity_poly.entity_id
_entity_poly.type
_entity_poly.pdbx_seq_one_letter_code
_entity_poly.pdbx_strand_id
1 'polypeptide(L)'
;MAALWLAGSAEKHNTGILATVALVCLSFSIVNADSKAVTTTLTTKWPSTPLLLEASEFLAEENKAKFWDFVDATQIHPGNHEDTDTAYYHYILQKAGEFLTPVQTNLLKFALSLRAYSATVQTFQQIAAEEPPPEDCSAFINVHGEKSCNPDHLEVLLQSALERPKPYLFKGDHVEPSLRTELPVVILYGEVGTKEFSRFHKLLRSKSDAGSVNYVLRHYIANPSGEKVFLSGYGVELAIKSTEYKAKDDTQVTALGVPVMKHRESVCIKQTGRQLYPEIQEQLKELRKHLVESTNEMAPLKVWQLQDLSFQTAARILAAPTNDALMVMRDLSQNFPTKARSITRTVVNSDMRKEVEEHQQYFKETFGLHPGDSALFINGLNIDLDVQDIFSVLDLLRNEARLMEGLHDLGIQGDELHDLLKLNVQPADSDYGVDIRNPAIYWINNLETDSKYSTWSSNVQELLRPTFLGVIRQIRKNFHNFVLLVDPSDESTPELLKTAEMFYTNDIPLRIGLVFVVDDSDEADGLKDPGVALFRAFNFVADELDNMNAFQTIISIYGKVKEGEKLAIEHIIATLEKDFSNVEVSSILGADSAFDRNRKECKEYYKQSGLGSLPIALYNGMPFQREQLDPDELETVTMHKILDNTAYFQKVVYLGELNNDQDILDFIMNQPTIVPRINSRILSSEREYLDLAADAHDGVDDYSHFAFLKSEEKSAAVANSISYLSKRDDKYIRPLTFWIVGDFDDPSGRQLLYESLKHLKSSSNLRIGLINNPSREPTQKNTVVARAIWAALNTQSVNNAKNFITKLAKEETAKALAEGADIIEFAVGGMDNDAFKKMFETLNLDFILSHSSFCKDVVKLKGGQRTVISNGRVLSQLVNMNLRVFMNCQPKLSEMPLKSIYRYVMEPEITFTAAGSFASGPVAKFLDMPQSPLFTLIINTPESWMVESVHTSYDLDNIYLKEIDGGVAAEYELEYLLLEGHCYDVSTGQPPRGLQITLGTNANHEIVDTIVMANLGYFQLKANPGAWVLSLRKGRSEDIYKIYSHDGTDSPAGTDEVTVVLNSFKSKIIKVKVQKKADKMNEELLSDGNAENEGFWESIKRGLTGGPKPEELKLDKEDVINIFSVASGHLYERFLRSVEYLSLITL
;
A
#
# COMPACT_ATOMS: atom_id res chain seq x y z
N MET A 1 -48.62 -10.28 -6.03
CA MET A 1 -49.68 -10.59 -5.04
C MET A 1 -51.06 -10.00 -5.34
N ALA A 2 -51.20 -8.77 -5.87
CA ALA A 2 -52.51 -8.11 -6.06
C ALA A 2 -53.61 -8.94 -6.77
N ALA A 3 -53.24 -9.84 -7.70
CA ALA A 3 -54.20 -10.70 -8.41
C ALA A 3 -55.04 -11.64 -7.52
N LEU A 4 -54.55 -12.01 -6.32
CA LEU A 4 -55.26 -12.93 -5.42
C LEU A 4 -56.47 -12.29 -4.71
N TRP A 5 -56.57 -10.96 -4.66
CA TRP A 5 -57.63 -10.27 -3.91
C TRP A 5 -58.94 -10.12 -4.71
N LEU A 6 -58.90 -10.20 -6.04
CA LEU A 6 -60.06 -10.01 -6.92
C LEU A 6 -60.89 -11.28 -7.15
N ALA A 7 -60.41 -12.45 -6.70
CA ALA A 7 -61.08 -13.74 -6.94
C ALA A 7 -62.33 -13.98 -6.06
N GLY A 8 -62.58 -13.16 -5.04
CA GLY A 8 -63.56 -13.44 -3.98
C GLY A 8 -65.02 -13.08 -4.26
N SER A 9 -65.39 -12.54 -5.43
CA SER A 9 -66.72 -11.93 -5.62
C SER A 9 -67.29 -12.00 -7.05
N ALA A 10 -67.60 -13.21 -7.56
CA ALA A 10 -68.39 -13.36 -8.81
C ALA A 10 -69.09 -14.74 -8.97
N GLU A 11 -70.07 -15.08 -8.13
CA GLU A 11 -71.00 -16.18 -8.48
C GLU A 11 -72.03 -15.73 -9.54
N LYS A 12 -71.90 -16.20 -10.80
CA LYS A 12 -73.03 -16.70 -11.64
C LYS A 12 -72.61 -17.26 -13.01
N HIS A 13 -73.52 -18.07 -13.55
CA HIS A 13 -73.30 -19.10 -14.57
C HIS A 13 -72.93 -18.67 -16.01
N ASN A 14 -72.26 -19.61 -16.69
CA ASN A 14 -72.31 -19.93 -18.12
C ASN A 14 -71.76 -18.93 -19.17
N THR A 15 -71.34 -17.72 -18.82
CA THR A 15 -70.44 -16.94 -19.69
C THR A 15 -68.95 -17.26 -19.47
N GLY A 16 -68.63 -17.89 -18.34
CA GLY A 16 -67.25 -18.18 -17.90
C GLY A 16 -66.44 -19.02 -18.88
N ILE A 17 -66.99 -20.11 -19.45
CA ILE A 17 -66.20 -21.09 -20.23
C ILE A 17 -65.58 -20.47 -21.50
N LEU A 18 -66.33 -19.61 -22.20
CA LEU A 18 -65.79 -18.88 -23.37
C LEU A 18 -64.79 -17.81 -22.96
N ALA A 19 -64.97 -17.17 -21.80
CA ALA A 19 -64.00 -16.21 -21.26
C ALA A 19 -62.70 -16.90 -20.81
N THR A 20 -62.77 -18.07 -20.16
CA THR A 20 -61.59 -18.83 -19.75
C THR A 20 -60.87 -19.44 -20.95
N VAL A 21 -61.57 -19.95 -21.97
CA VAL A 21 -60.91 -20.41 -23.20
C VAL A 21 -60.27 -19.24 -23.95
N ALA A 22 -60.90 -18.07 -24.00
CA ALA A 22 -60.28 -16.87 -24.57
C ALA A 22 -59.04 -16.40 -23.77
N LEU A 23 -59.07 -16.43 -22.44
CA LEU A 23 -57.90 -16.14 -21.61
C LEU A 23 -56.78 -17.18 -21.80
N VAL A 24 -57.12 -18.47 -21.90
CA VAL A 24 -56.14 -19.55 -22.10
C VAL A 24 -55.51 -19.47 -23.50
N CYS A 25 -56.26 -19.16 -24.54
CA CYS A 25 -55.69 -18.89 -25.87
C CYS A 25 -54.84 -17.60 -25.92
N LEU A 26 -55.14 -16.60 -25.07
CA LEU A 26 -54.29 -15.43 -24.90
C LEU A 26 -53.03 -15.74 -24.08
N SER A 27 -53.08 -16.63 -23.07
CA SER A 27 -51.89 -17.04 -22.31
C SER A 27 -51.00 -18.04 -23.05
N PHE A 28 -51.53 -18.76 -24.05
CA PHE A 28 -50.75 -19.59 -24.98
C PHE A 28 -50.35 -18.86 -26.27
N SER A 29 -50.68 -17.57 -26.39
CA SER A 29 -49.99 -16.69 -27.33
C SER A 29 -48.63 -16.35 -26.75
N ILE A 30 -47.64 -17.23 -26.97
CA ILE A 30 -46.24 -16.93 -26.64
C ILE A 30 -45.81 -15.75 -27.50
N VAL A 31 -45.85 -14.56 -26.91
CA VAL A 31 -45.16 -13.40 -27.45
C VAL A 31 -43.69 -13.65 -27.21
N ASN A 32 -43.01 -14.21 -28.21
CA ASN A 32 -41.57 -14.07 -28.36
C ASN A 32 -41.27 -12.57 -28.50
N ALA A 33 -41.11 -11.91 -27.36
CA ALA A 33 -40.37 -10.67 -27.29
C ALA A 33 -38.90 -11.06 -27.44
N ASP A 34 -38.46 -11.27 -28.67
CA ASP A 34 -37.06 -11.55 -29.01
C ASP A 34 -36.23 -10.27 -28.79
N SER A 35 -36.03 -9.93 -27.52
CA SER A 35 -35.21 -8.82 -27.06
C SER A 35 -33.74 -9.16 -27.32
N LYS A 36 -33.25 -8.75 -28.48
CA LYS A 36 -31.86 -8.93 -28.91
C LYS A 36 -30.91 -8.39 -27.83
N ALA A 37 -30.33 -9.31 -27.08
CA ALA A 37 -29.44 -9.00 -25.97
C ALA A 37 -27.99 -8.88 -26.45
N VAL A 38 -27.21 -8.04 -25.78
CA VAL A 38 -25.73 -8.09 -25.85
C VAL A 38 -25.23 -8.65 -24.53
N THR A 39 -24.31 -9.61 -24.58
CA THR A 39 -23.76 -10.29 -23.40
C THR A 39 -22.24 -10.39 -23.48
N THR A 40 -21.55 -9.98 -22.41
CA THR A 40 -20.08 -9.94 -22.36
C THR A 40 -19.55 -10.63 -21.11
N THR A 41 -18.61 -11.55 -21.31
CA THR A 41 -17.90 -12.29 -20.25
C THR A 41 -16.40 -11.97 -20.27
N LEU A 42 -15.75 -12.07 -19.12
CA LEU A 42 -14.30 -11.99 -18.98
C LEU A 42 -13.80 -13.21 -18.20
N THR A 43 -12.78 -13.88 -18.74
CA THR A 43 -12.21 -15.10 -18.18
C THR A 43 -10.70 -14.99 -17.96
N THR A 44 -10.13 -15.86 -17.13
CA THR A 44 -8.67 -15.98 -16.95
C THR A 44 -8.01 -16.91 -17.97
N LYS A 45 -6.75 -16.64 -18.27
CA LYS A 45 -5.87 -17.56 -19.01
C LYS A 45 -5.59 -18.87 -18.24
N TRP A 46 -5.64 -18.82 -16.91
CA TRP A 46 -5.44 -19.97 -16.01
C TRP A 46 -6.76 -20.67 -15.60
N PRO A 47 -6.71 -21.95 -15.18
CA PRO A 47 -7.90 -22.72 -14.82
C PRO A 47 -8.56 -22.30 -13.50
N SER A 48 -9.79 -22.76 -13.28
CA SER A 48 -10.61 -22.43 -12.11
C SER A 48 -10.02 -23.00 -10.81
N THR A 49 -9.72 -22.12 -9.87
CA THR A 49 -9.16 -22.44 -8.55
C THR A 49 -10.25 -22.85 -7.54
N PRO A 50 -9.98 -23.77 -6.59
CA PRO A 50 -10.96 -24.17 -5.58
C PRO A 50 -11.24 -23.05 -4.56
N LEU A 51 -12.51 -22.76 -4.30
CA LEU A 51 -12.95 -21.71 -3.36
C LEU A 51 -12.46 -21.94 -1.91
N LEU A 52 -12.18 -23.19 -1.52
CA LEU A 52 -11.60 -23.52 -0.21
C LEU A 52 -10.18 -22.93 -0.05
N LEU A 53 -9.39 -22.90 -1.14
CA LEU A 53 -8.04 -22.34 -1.13
C LEU A 53 -8.09 -20.79 -1.15
N GLU A 54 -9.00 -20.22 -1.94
CA GLU A 54 -9.25 -18.77 -1.93
C GLU A 54 -9.75 -18.27 -0.56
N ALA A 55 -10.52 -19.09 0.17
CA ALA A 55 -10.93 -18.79 1.53
C ALA A 55 -9.79 -18.90 2.56
N SER A 56 -8.84 -19.84 2.40
CA SER A 56 -7.66 -19.88 3.25
C SER A 56 -6.72 -18.70 2.99
N GLU A 57 -6.53 -18.25 1.74
CA GLU A 57 -5.72 -17.06 1.45
C GLU A 57 -6.32 -15.78 2.07
N PHE A 58 -7.64 -15.59 2.02
CA PHE A 58 -8.32 -14.51 2.76
C PHE A 58 -7.98 -14.56 4.26
N LEU A 59 -8.04 -15.74 4.88
CA LEU A 59 -7.72 -15.94 6.29
C LEU A 59 -6.23 -15.69 6.62
N ALA A 60 -5.31 -15.98 5.69
CA ALA A 60 -3.88 -15.70 5.87
C ALA A 60 -3.55 -14.20 5.88
N GLU A 61 -4.25 -13.41 5.05
CA GLU A 61 -4.12 -11.95 4.98
C GLU A 61 -4.91 -11.22 6.08
N GLU A 62 -5.88 -11.88 6.73
CA GLU A 62 -6.41 -11.45 8.03
C GLU A 62 -5.41 -11.73 9.17
N ASN A 63 -4.97 -12.99 9.34
CA ASN A 63 -3.95 -13.36 10.31
C ASN A 63 -3.37 -14.76 10.00
N LYS A 64 -2.03 -14.87 9.86
CA LYS A 64 -1.35 -16.17 9.63
C LYS A 64 -1.66 -17.24 10.68
N ALA A 65 -2.07 -16.89 11.91
CA ALA A 65 -2.58 -17.86 12.89
C ALA A 65 -3.95 -18.44 12.49
N LYS A 66 -4.91 -17.58 12.08
CA LYS A 66 -6.25 -18.00 11.64
C LYS A 66 -6.22 -18.89 10.39
N PHE A 67 -5.23 -18.69 9.50
CA PHE A 67 -4.95 -19.63 8.41
C PHE A 67 -4.65 -21.04 8.92
N TRP A 68 -3.69 -21.19 9.85
CA TRP A 68 -3.31 -22.51 10.37
C TRP A 68 -4.47 -23.16 11.14
N ASP A 69 -5.21 -22.41 11.95
CA ASP A 69 -6.38 -22.90 12.68
C ASP A 69 -7.49 -23.40 11.72
N PHE A 70 -7.71 -22.68 10.61
CA PHE A 70 -8.66 -23.09 9.56
C PHE A 70 -8.19 -24.32 8.78
N VAL A 71 -6.90 -24.43 8.47
CA VAL A 71 -6.31 -25.62 7.83
C VAL A 71 -6.43 -26.84 8.75
N ASP A 72 -6.20 -26.68 10.06
CA ASP A 72 -6.42 -27.73 11.07
C ASP A 72 -7.92 -28.10 11.18
N ALA A 73 -8.84 -27.14 11.08
CA ALA A 73 -10.29 -27.39 11.08
C ALA A 73 -10.83 -28.02 9.78
N THR A 74 -10.11 -27.89 8.66
CA THR A 74 -10.51 -28.37 7.32
C THR A 74 -9.71 -29.60 6.83
N GLN A 75 -8.98 -30.26 7.74
CA GLN A 75 -8.12 -31.42 7.46
C GLN A 75 -8.74 -32.58 6.66
N ILE A 76 -10.06 -32.78 6.68
CA ILE A 76 -10.77 -33.80 5.90
C ILE A 76 -12.13 -33.23 5.46
N HIS A 77 -12.31 -33.00 4.16
CA HIS A 77 -13.65 -32.80 3.62
C HIS A 77 -14.46 -34.11 3.76
N PRO A 78 -15.74 -34.09 4.21
CA PRO A 78 -16.60 -35.27 4.35
C PRO A 78 -17.00 -35.83 2.96
N GLY A 79 -16.03 -36.41 2.26
CA GLY A 79 -16.11 -36.57 0.82
C GLY A 79 -17.03 -37.69 0.30
N ASN A 80 -17.64 -37.36 -0.83
CA ASN A 80 -18.35 -38.24 -1.77
C ASN A 80 -19.68 -38.83 -1.24
N HIS A 81 -20.79 -38.13 -1.45
CA HIS A 81 -21.70 -38.37 -2.58
C HIS A 81 -22.94 -37.42 -2.50
N GLU A 82 -23.38 -36.88 -3.65
CA GLU A 82 -24.63 -36.10 -3.85
C GLU A 82 -24.73 -34.66 -3.30
N ASP A 83 -23.68 -34.09 -2.67
CA ASP A 83 -23.68 -32.67 -2.32
C ASP A 83 -23.50 -31.73 -3.54
N THR A 84 -24.16 -30.57 -3.49
CA THR A 84 -24.19 -29.54 -4.54
C THR A 84 -23.19 -28.41 -4.26
N ASP A 85 -22.82 -27.61 -5.27
CA ASP A 85 -21.87 -26.50 -5.13
C ASP A 85 -22.33 -25.47 -4.07
N THR A 86 -23.64 -25.29 -3.92
CA THR A 86 -24.25 -24.53 -2.81
C THR A 86 -23.89 -25.08 -1.42
N ALA A 87 -23.94 -26.40 -1.24
CA ALA A 87 -23.61 -27.06 0.02
C ALA A 87 -22.09 -26.96 0.31
N TYR A 88 -21.25 -27.11 -0.70
CA TYR A 88 -19.80 -26.89 -0.60
C TYR A 88 -19.47 -25.44 -0.19
N TYR A 89 -20.11 -24.45 -0.82
CA TYR A 89 -19.94 -23.03 -0.47
C TYR A 89 -20.42 -22.72 0.96
N HIS A 90 -21.58 -23.24 1.37
CA HIS A 90 -22.07 -23.08 2.74
C HIS A 90 -21.17 -23.80 3.78
N TYR A 91 -20.57 -24.94 3.45
CA TYR A 91 -19.57 -25.59 4.31
C TYR A 91 -18.33 -24.72 4.51
N ILE A 92 -17.80 -24.10 3.45
CA ILE A 92 -16.67 -23.14 3.54
C ILE A 92 -17.05 -21.96 4.44
N LEU A 93 -18.20 -21.33 4.21
CA LEU A 93 -18.67 -20.21 5.03
C LEU A 93 -18.90 -20.60 6.50
N GLN A 94 -19.42 -21.79 6.77
CA GLN A 94 -19.58 -22.30 8.13
C GLN A 94 -18.23 -22.49 8.81
N LYS A 95 -17.25 -23.10 8.13
CA LYS A 95 -15.90 -23.33 8.67
C LYS A 95 -15.10 -22.04 8.86
N ALA A 96 -15.22 -21.08 7.95
CA ALA A 96 -14.58 -19.77 8.10
C ALA A 96 -15.25 -18.94 9.21
N GLY A 97 -16.57 -19.03 9.36
CA GLY A 97 -17.36 -18.39 10.42
C GLY A 97 -17.09 -18.92 11.85
N GLU A 98 -16.28 -19.96 12.01
CA GLU A 98 -15.74 -20.36 13.32
C GLU A 98 -14.55 -19.47 13.76
N PHE A 99 -13.94 -18.71 12.83
CA PHE A 99 -12.75 -17.88 13.04
C PHE A 99 -12.92 -16.40 12.61
N LEU A 100 -13.93 -16.11 11.80
CA LEU A 100 -14.28 -14.77 11.28
C LEU A 100 -15.52 -14.21 11.97
N THR A 101 -15.56 -12.89 12.15
CA THR A 101 -16.77 -12.20 12.61
C THR A 101 -17.85 -12.16 11.50
N PRO A 102 -19.11 -11.83 11.81
CA PRO A 102 -20.17 -11.78 10.80
C PRO A 102 -19.90 -10.81 9.65
N VAL A 103 -19.17 -9.72 9.88
CA VAL A 103 -18.81 -8.76 8.83
C VAL A 103 -17.58 -9.23 8.05
N GLN A 104 -16.57 -9.79 8.71
CA GLN A 104 -15.45 -10.45 8.03
C GLN A 104 -15.95 -11.61 7.14
N THR A 105 -17.01 -12.33 7.56
CA THR A 105 -17.69 -13.35 6.75
C THR A 105 -18.42 -12.75 5.53
N ASN A 106 -18.99 -11.55 5.65
CA ASN A 106 -19.57 -10.83 4.49
C ASN A 106 -18.50 -10.31 3.53
N LEU A 107 -17.35 -9.85 4.04
CA LEU A 107 -16.18 -9.50 3.23
C LEU A 107 -15.59 -10.73 2.52
N LEU A 108 -15.58 -11.90 3.17
CA LEU A 108 -15.22 -13.17 2.54
C LEU A 108 -16.19 -13.56 1.41
N LYS A 109 -17.52 -13.48 1.62
CA LYS A 109 -18.51 -13.73 0.56
C LYS A 109 -18.24 -12.88 -0.69
N PHE A 110 -17.95 -11.59 -0.48
CA PHE A 110 -17.68 -10.62 -1.53
C PHE A 110 -16.32 -10.87 -2.20
N ALA A 111 -15.26 -11.17 -1.45
CA ALA A 111 -13.94 -11.50 -1.99
C ALA A 111 -13.95 -12.80 -2.83
N LEU A 112 -14.74 -13.80 -2.42
CA LEU A 112 -14.99 -15.03 -3.19
C LEU A 112 -15.85 -14.77 -4.44
N SER A 113 -16.75 -13.79 -4.41
CA SER A 113 -17.49 -13.34 -5.61
C SER A 113 -16.57 -12.63 -6.62
N LEU A 114 -15.62 -11.82 -6.12
CA LEU A 114 -14.57 -11.18 -6.89
C LEU A 114 -13.44 -12.13 -7.34
N ARG A 115 -13.41 -13.38 -6.82
CA ARG A 115 -12.34 -14.38 -7.05
C ARG A 115 -10.93 -13.84 -6.75
N ALA A 116 -10.82 -12.92 -5.79
CA ALA A 116 -9.66 -12.06 -5.62
C ALA A 116 -8.33 -12.82 -5.39
N TYR A 117 -8.39 -13.97 -4.72
CA TYR A 117 -7.22 -14.82 -4.40
C TYR A 117 -6.92 -15.90 -5.44
N SER A 118 -7.70 -15.99 -6.53
CA SER A 118 -7.42 -16.94 -7.62
C SER A 118 -6.04 -16.71 -8.24
N ALA A 119 -5.60 -15.45 -8.34
CA ALA A 119 -4.23 -15.10 -8.72
C ALA A 119 -3.20 -15.66 -7.72
N THR A 120 -3.44 -15.56 -6.41
CA THR A 120 -2.55 -16.06 -5.35
C THR A 120 -2.40 -17.58 -5.40
N VAL A 121 -3.50 -18.32 -5.55
CA VAL A 121 -3.49 -19.78 -5.69
C VAL A 121 -2.78 -20.21 -6.99
N GLN A 122 -2.94 -19.44 -8.08
CA GLN A 122 -2.24 -19.66 -9.35
C GLN A 122 -0.73 -19.40 -9.24
N THR A 123 -0.28 -18.41 -8.45
CA THR A 123 1.14 -18.18 -8.16
C THR A 123 1.81 -19.43 -7.58
N PHE A 124 1.15 -20.10 -6.62
CA PHE A 124 1.67 -21.35 -6.06
C PHE A 124 1.68 -22.51 -7.09
N GLN A 125 0.73 -22.55 -8.03
CA GLN A 125 0.78 -23.52 -9.14
C GLN A 125 1.97 -23.26 -10.07
N GLN A 126 2.27 -21.99 -10.37
CA GLN A 126 3.43 -21.62 -11.19
C GLN A 126 4.75 -21.97 -10.49
N ILE A 127 4.87 -21.71 -9.18
CA ILE A 127 6.04 -22.12 -8.37
C ILE A 127 6.18 -23.66 -8.34
N ALA A 128 5.07 -24.39 -8.17
CA ALA A 128 5.07 -25.85 -8.20
C ALA A 128 5.38 -26.44 -9.59
N ALA A 129 5.17 -25.69 -10.67
CA ALA A 129 5.57 -26.08 -12.03
C ALA A 129 7.08 -25.88 -12.29
N GLU A 130 7.73 -24.92 -11.63
CA GLU A 130 9.20 -24.83 -11.59
C GLU A 130 9.80 -25.92 -10.68
N GLU A 131 9.10 -26.30 -9.62
CA GLU A 131 9.46 -27.43 -8.74
C GLU A 131 8.59 -28.68 -8.96
N PRO A 132 8.58 -29.34 -10.14
CA PRO A 132 7.65 -30.44 -10.43
C PRO A 132 7.77 -31.63 -9.45
N PRO A 133 6.64 -32.31 -9.15
CA PRO A 133 6.61 -33.45 -8.23
C PRO A 133 7.33 -34.69 -8.82
N PRO A 134 7.64 -35.69 -7.98
CA PRO A 134 7.85 -37.06 -8.44
C PRO A 134 6.60 -37.64 -9.14
N GLU A 135 6.77 -38.74 -9.87
CA GLU A 135 5.71 -39.36 -10.67
C GLU A 135 4.48 -39.78 -9.84
N ASP A 136 3.27 -39.51 -10.36
CA ASP A 136 1.95 -39.88 -9.82
C ASP A 136 1.62 -39.47 -8.37
N CYS A 137 2.00 -38.25 -7.95
CA CYS A 137 1.74 -37.73 -6.60
C CYS A 137 0.68 -36.61 -6.54
N SER A 138 -0.31 -36.70 -5.63
CA SER A 138 -1.28 -35.62 -5.39
C SER A 138 -0.78 -34.56 -4.39
N ALA A 139 0.06 -34.96 -3.44
CA ALA A 139 0.75 -34.09 -2.49
C ALA A 139 2.18 -34.61 -2.27
N PHE A 140 3.13 -33.69 -2.07
CA PHE A 140 4.54 -34.02 -1.87
C PHE A 140 5.25 -33.02 -0.95
N ILE A 141 6.32 -33.48 -0.29
CA ILE A 141 7.23 -32.63 0.48
C ILE A 141 8.50 -32.32 -0.31
N ASN A 142 8.98 -31.07 -0.21
CA ASN A 142 10.32 -30.65 -0.60
C ASN A 142 11.12 -30.31 0.67
N VAL A 143 12.26 -30.97 0.86
CA VAL A 143 13.23 -30.73 1.93
C VAL A 143 14.56 -30.38 1.27
N HIS A 144 14.94 -29.10 1.29
CA HIS A 144 16.21 -28.59 0.75
C HIS A 144 16.55 -29.16 -0.66
N GLY A 145 15.56 -29.18 -1.56
CA GLY A 145 15.69 -29.62 -2.96
C GLY A 145 15.36 -31.10 -3.23
N GLU A 146 15.37 -31.97 -2.21
CA GLU A 146 14.94 -33.37 -2.36
C GLU A 146 13.43 -33.49 -2.11
N LYS A 147 12.75 -34.31 -2.92
CA LYS A 147 11.30 -34.44 -2.93
C LYS A 147 10.84 -35.85 -2.59
N SER A 148 9.74 -35.97 -1.85
CA SER A 148 9.11 -37.27 -1.55
C SER A 148 7.59 -37.17 -1.48
N CYS A 149 6.92 -38.20 -2.00
CA CYS A 149 5.48 -38.41 -1.86
C CYS A 149 5.15 -39.49 -0.80
N ASN A 150 6.18 -40.11 -0.19
CA ASN A 150 5.99 -40.94 0.98
C ASN A 150 6.34 -40.13 2.26
N PRO A 151 5.39 -39.90 3.19
CA PRO A 151 5.70 -39.25 4.46
C PRO A 151 6.68 -40.05 5.32
N ASP A 152 6.73 -41.38 5.14
CA ASP A 152 7.61 -42.26 5.93
C ASP A 152 9.10 -42.05 5.59
N HIS A 153 9.42 -41.38 4.47
CA HIS A 153 10.80 -41.01 4.09
C HIS A 153 11.29 -39.69 4.71
N LEU A 154 10.40 -38.90 5.36
CA LEU A 154 10.74 -37.58 5.92
C LEU A 154 11.94 -37.65 6.88
N GLU A 155 12.02 -38.68 7.73
CA GLU A 155 13.11 -38.81 8.71
C GLU A 155 14.48 -39.11 8.09
N VAL A 156 14.52 -39.61 6.85
CA VAL A 156 15.74 -39.79 6.07
C VAL A 156 16.18 -38.46 5.45
N LEU A 157 15.24 -37.73 4.83
CA LEU A 157 15.51 -36.41 4.23
C LEU A 157 16.01 -35.39 5.26
N LEU A 158 15.48 -35.43 6.48
CA LEU A 158 15.90 -34.53 7.57
C LEU A 158 17.35 -34.78 8.03
N GLN A 159 17.89 -35.99 7.85
CA GLN A 159 19.29 -36.29 8.19
C GLN A 159 20.27 -35.69 7.17
N SER A 160 19.92 -35.69 5.87
CA SER A 160 20.74 -35.08 4.80
C SER A 160 20.44 -33.59 4.57
N ALA A 161 19.46 -33.00 5.24
CA ALA A 161 19.03 -31.62 5.00
C ALA A 161 20.10 -30.57 5.36
N LEU A 162 20.86 -30.78 6.44
CA LEU A 162 21.85 -29.81 6.92
C LEU A 162 23.07 -29.65 6.01
N GLU A 163 23.32 -30.61 5.11
CA GLU A 163 24.41 -30.57 4.13
C GLU A 163 24.03 -29.79 2.86
N ARG A 164 22.76 -29.38 2.72
CA ARG A 164 22.19 -28.83 1.49
C ARG A 164 21.69 -27.38 1.66
N PRO A 165 21.77 -26.53 0.62
CA PRO A 165 21.31 -25.16 0.69
C PRO A 165 19.83 -25.09 1.06
N LYS A 166 19.47 -24.10 1.88
CA LYS A 166 18.08 -23.86 2.28
C LYS A 166 17.27 -23.38 1.07
N PRO A 167 16.00 -23.82 0.93
CA PRO A 167 15.13 -23.32 -0.12
C PRO A 167 14.84 -21.84 0.09
N TYR A 168 14.64 -21.10 -0.99
CA TYR A 168 14.17 -19.73 -0.93
C TYR A 168 12.70 -19.70 -0.48
N LEU A 169 12.37 -18.80 0.44
CA LEU A 169 11.01 -18.58 0.94
C LEU A 169 10.52 -17.22 0.46
N PHE A 170 9.37 -17.23 -0.22
CA PHE A 170 8.71 -16.03 -0.74
C PHE A 170 7.96 -15.31 0.39
N LYS A 171 7.76 -14.00 0.28
CA LYS A 171 7.03 -13.21 1.30
C LYS A 171 5.59 -13.72 1.53
N GLY A 172 4.97 -14.28 0.48
CA GLY A 172 3.66 -14.91 0.50
C GLY A 172 3.62 -16.34 1.06
N ASP A 173 4.74 -16.98 1.39
CA ASP A 173 4.72 -18.35 1.91
C ASP A 173 4.01 -18.45 3.27
N HIS A 174 3.21 -19.51 3.44
CA HIS A 174 2.54 -19.84 4.70
C HIS A 174 3.51 -20.60 5.59
N VAL A 175 4.26 -19.85 6.39
CA VAL A 175 5.23 -20.37 7.37
C VAL A 175 4.57 -20.47 8.75
N GLU A 176 4.86 -21.56 9.47
CA GLU A 176 4.40 -21.72 10.86
C GLU A 176 5.16 -20.77 11.81
N PRO A 177 4.51 -20.11 12.80
CA PRO A 177 5.10 -19.01 13.58
C PRO A 177 6.32 -19.32 14.46
N SER A 178 6.90 -20.52 14.40
CA SER A 178 8.09 -20.94 15.15
C SER A 178 9.39 -20.98 14.31
N LEU A 179 9.53 -20.14 13.28
CA LEU A 179 10.72 -20.11 12.41
C LEU A 179 12.04 -19.95 13.21
N ARG A 180 12.86 -21.00 13.26
CA ARG A 180 14.22 -20.98 13.83
C ARG A 180 15.25 -21.12 12.72
N THR A 181 16.21 -20.19 12.68
CA THR A 181 17.32 -20.18 11.71
C THR A 181 18.23 -21.42 11.77
N GLU A 182 18.17 -22.21 12.83
CA GLU A 182 18.97 -23.42 13.04
C GLU A 182 18.28 -24.70 12.51
N LEU A 183 16.95 -24.69 12.32
CA LEU A 183 16.18 -25.87 11.90
C LEU A 183 16.15 -26.04 10.37
N PRO A 184 16.01 -27.29 9.86
CA PRO A 184 15.76 -27.56 8.45
C PRO A 184 14.36 -27.08 8.04
N VAL A 185 14.22 -26.69 6.77
CA VAL A 185 12.96 -26.19 6.19
C VAL A 185 12.27 -27.31 5.41
N VAL A 186 10.98 -27.54 5.68
CA VAL A 186 10.15 -28.54 5.00
C VAL A 186 8.93 -27.85 4.40
N ILE A 187 8.86 -27.86 3.07
CA ILE A 187 7.76 -27.28 2.30
C ILE A 187 6.81 -28.43 1.91
N LEU A 188 5.54 -28.34 2.29
CA LEU A 188 4.47 -29.21 1.80
C LEU A 188 3.78 -28.55 0.61
N TYR A 189 3.69 -29.27 -0.50
CA TYR A 189 2.82 -28.97 -1.62
C TYR A 189 1.59 -29.88 -1.57
N GLY A 190 0.39 -29.30 -1.54
CA GLY A 190 -0.86 -30.06 -1.69
C GLY A 190 -2.14 -29.24 -1.60
N GLU A 191 -3.27 -29.90 -1.84
CA GLU A 191 -4.62 -29.31 -1.81
C GLU A 191 -5.29 -29.58 -0.46
N VAL A 192 -5.72 -28.50 0.21
CA VAL A 192 -6.39 -28.56 1.53
C VAL A 192 -7.72 -29.30 1.41
N GLY A 193 -8.08 -30.06 2.45
CA GLY A 193 -9.28 -30.92 2.47
C GLY A 193 -9.09 -32.31 1.87
N THR A 194 -8.01 -32.56 1.10
CA THR A 194 -7.70 -33.89 0.55
C THR A 194 -7.14 -34.86 1.61
N LYS A 195 -7.34 -36.16 1.39
CA LYS A 195 -6.92 -37.23 2.33
C LYS A 195 -5.40 -37.37 2.43
N GLU A 196 -4.67 -37.13 1.34
CA GLU A 196 -3.20 -37.23 1.33
C GLU A 196 -2.56 -36.02 2.03
N PHE A 197 -3.05 -34.81 1.75
CA PHE A 197 -2.71 -33.60 2.52
C PHE A 197 -2.90 -33.82 4.02
N SER A 198 -4.03 -34.39 4.43
CA SER A 198 -4.33 -34.71 5.85
C SER A 198 -3.27 -35.57 6.52
N ARG A 199 -2.68 -36.55 5.82
CA ARG A 199 -1.62 -37.43 6.35
C ARG A 199 -0.30 -36.68 6.52
N PHE A 200 0.08 -35.85 5.54
CA PHE A 200 1.31 -35.04 5.61
C PHE A 200 1.21 -33.95 6.67
N HIS A 201 0.13 -33.17 6.67
CA HIS A 201 -0.05 -32.02 7.56
C HIS A 201 0.05 -32.42 9.03
N LYS A 202 -0.64 -33.50 9.45
CA LYS A 202 -0.58 -34.06 10.81
C LYS A 202 0.84 -34.48 11.22
N LEU A 203 1.60 -35.09 10.32
CA LEU A 203 2.98 -35.47 10.58
C LEU A 203 3.86 -34.24 10.77
N LEU A 204 3.77 -33.25 9.87
CA LEU A 204 4.59 -32.05 9.91
C LEU A 204 4.28 -31.16 11.12
N ARG A 205 3.00 -30.93 11.43
CA ARG A 205 2.54 -30.23 12.64
C ARG A 205 3.16 -30.85 13.90
N SER A 206 3.01 -32.15 14.10
CA SER A 206 3.59 -32.84 15.27
C SER A 206 5.13 -32.79 15.37
N LYS A 207 5.84 -32.66 14.26
CA LYS A 207 7.31 -32.47 14.23
C LYS A 207 7.72 -31.01 14.48
N SER A 208 6.87 -30.06 14.13
CA SER A 208 7.07 -28.63 14.31
C SER A 208 6.71 -28.16 15.72
N ASP A 209 5.62 -28.70 16.30
CA ASP A 209 5.28 -28.59 17.73
C ASP A 209 6.44 -29.10 18.61
N ALA A 210 7.04 -30.22 18.21
CA ALA A 210 8.25 -30.79 18.82
C ALA A 210 9.54 -29.99 18.51
N GLY A 211 9.45 -28.85 17.82
CA GLY A 211 10.55 -27.95 17.53
C GLY A 211 11.66 -28.54 16.65
N SER A 212 11.34 -29.51 15.79
CA SER A 212 12.33 -30.27 14.99
C SER A 212 12.48 -29.78 13.55
N VAL A 213 11.50 -29.05 13.01
CA VAL A 213 11.48 -28.56 11.62
C VAL A 213 10.88 -27.15 11.55
N ASN A 214 11.20 -26.39 10.51
CA ASN A 214 10.40 -25.24 10.08
C ASN A 214 9.41 -25.71 9.02
N TYR A 215 8.11 -25.73 9.33
CA TYR A 215 7.06 -26.14 8.40
C TYR A 215 6.54 -24.96 7.56
N VAL A 216 6.40 -25.19 6.25
CA VAL A 216 5.86 -24.26 5.26
C VAL A 216 4.82 -24.99 4.40
N LEU A 217 3.73 -24.31 4.04
CA LEU A 217 2.68 -24.80 3.14
C LEU A 217 2.60 -23.93 1.87
N ARG A 218 2.63 -24.59 0.70
CA ARG A 218 2.31 -24.01 -0.62
C ARG A 218 1.13 -24.78 -1.23
N HIS A 219 0.16 -24.09 -1.81
CA HIS A 219 -1.01 -24.74 -2.41
C HIS A 219 -0.64 -25.41 -3.74
N TYR A 220 -1.00 -26.69 -3.92
CA TYR A 220 -0.74 -27.44 -5.15
C TYR A 220 -1.95 -28.29 -5.54
N ILE A 221 -2.34 -28.23 -6.82
CA ILE A 221 -3.48 -28.93 -7.41
C ILE A 221 -2.96 -29.84 -8.51
N ALA A 222 -2.93 -31.15 -8.27
CA ALA A 222 -2.33 -32.11 -9.20
C ALA A 222 -3.09 -32.27 -10.53
N ASN A 223 -4.42 -32.09 -10.52
CA ASN A 223 -5.27 -32.17 -11.70
C ASN A 223 -6.25 -30.96 -11.74
N PRO A 224 -5.83 -29.79 -12.27
CA PRO A 224 -6.70 -28.63 -12.37
C PRO A 224 -7.87 -28.84 -13.34
N SER A 225 -8.96 -28.10 -13.14
CA SER A 225 -10.13 -28.14 -14.04
C SER A 225 -9.78 -27.59 -15.44
N GLY A 226 -10.49 -28.07 -16.47
CA GLY A 226 -10.43 -27.48 -17.81
C GLY A 226 -11.24 -26.18 -17.97
N GLU A 227 -12.05 -25.83 -16.97
CA GLU A 227 -12.82 -24.58 -16.94
C GLU A 227 -11.96 -23.41 -16.43
N LYS A 228 -12.17 -22.20 -16.96
CA LYS A 228 -11.47 -20.97 -16.57
C LYS A 228 -12.18 -20.25 -15.42
N VAL A 229 -11.47 -19.40 -14.67
CA VAL A 229 -12.12 -18.46 -13.73
C VAL A 229 -12.87 -17.40 -14.54
N PHE A 230 -14.14 -17.14 -14.20
CA PHE A 230 -14.83 -15.93 -14.65
C PHE A 230 -14.54 -14.79 -13.66
N LEU A 231 -14.07 -13.66 -14.17
CA LEU A 231 -13.70 -12.50 -13.36
C LEU A 231 -14.88 -11.55 -13.12
N SER A 232 -14.79 -10.74 -12.08
CA SER A 232 -15.67 -9.57 -11.86
C SER A 232 -14.83 -8.38 -11.36
N GLY A 233 -15.45 -7.21 -11.21
CA GLY A 233 -14.76 -5.95 -10.93
C GLY A 233 -14.44 -5.10 -12.17
N TYR A 234 -15.01 -5.43 -13.33
CA TYR A 234 -14.82 -4.70 -14.59
C TYR A 234 -16.12 -4.07 -15.10
N GLY A 235 -16.01 -3.00 -15.88
CA GLY A 235 -17.10 -2.36 -16.61
C GLY A 235 -17.22 -2.84 -18.05
N VAL A 236 -18.42 -2.76 -18.60
CA VAL A 236 -18.69 -2.89 -20.04
C VAL A 236 -19.55 -1.71 -20.49
N GLU A 237 -19.15 -1.08 -21.57
CA GLU A 237 -19.77 0.11 -22.13
C GLU A 237 -20.21 -0.14 -23.58
N LEU A 238 -21.47 0.18 -23.88
CA LEU A 238 -21.97 0.28 -25.25
C LEU A 238 -22.05 1.76 -25.63
N ALA A 239 -20.99 2.24 -26.27
CA ALA A 239 -20.86 3.59 -26.77
C ALA A 239 -21.62 3.76 -28.10
N ILE A 240 -22.26 4.92 -28.30
CA ILE A 240 -23.05 5.19 -29.51
C ILE A 240 -22.17 5.89 -30.55
N LYS A 241 -21.81 5.18 -31.63
CA LYS A 241 -20.83 5.61 -32.64
C LYS A 241 -21.36 6.75 -33.53
N SER A 242 -22.65 6.72 -33.85
CA SER A 242 -23.28 7.65 -34.81
C SER A 242 -23.86 8.91 -34.14
N THR A 243 -23.01 9.86 -33.74
CA THR A 243 -23.42 11.14 -33.11
C THR A 243 -23.57 12.31 -34.10
N GLU A 244 -24.08 12.07 -35.31
CA GLU A 244 -24.66 13.15 -36.14
C GLU A 244 -25.82 13.88 -35.43
N TYR A 245 -26.36 13.28 -34.36
CA TYR A 245 -27.18 13.90 -33.32
C TYR A 245 -26.42 14.94 -32.47
N LYS A 246 -25.59 15.79 -33.07
CA LYS A 246 -25.34 17.12 -32.51
C LYS A 246 -26.69 17.79 -32.29
N ALA A 247 -26.87 18.46 -31.16
CA ALA A 247 -28.09 19.22 -30.90
C ALA A 247 -28.27 20.24 -32.04
N LYS A 248 -29.33 20.06 -32.86
CA LYS A 248 -29.51 20.87 -34.06
C LYS A 248 -29.72 22.32 -33.66
N ASP A 249 -28.80 23.19 -34.07
CA ASP A 249 -28.97 24.62 -33.95
C ASP A 249 -30.18 25.05 -34.78
N ASP A 250 -31.11 25.78 -34.15
CA ASP A 250 -32.40 26.14 -34.75
C ASP A 250 -32.23 27.16 -35.90
N THR A 251 -31.02 27.68 -36.12
CA THR A 251 -30.66 28.56 -37.24
C THR A 251 -30.75 27.90 -38.62
N GLN A 252 -30.65 26.56 -38.73
CA GLN A 252 -30.63 25.85 -40.02
C GLN A 252 -31.93 25.07 -40.34
N VAL A 253 -33.07 25.40 -39.74
CA VAL A 253 -34.36 24.73 -40.01
C VAL A 253 -35.29 25.60 -40.86
N THR A 254 -34.84 25.97 -42.06
CA THR A 254 -35.68 26.65 -43.07
C THR A 254 -35.94 25.77 -44.30
N ALA A 255 -37.21 25.40 -44.48
CA ALA A 255 -37.83 24.98 -45.74
C ALA A 255 -37.21 23.81 -46.54
N LEU A 256 -37.40 22.57 -46.08
CA LEU A 256 -37.66 21.44 -46.99
C LEU A 256 -38.86 20.62 -46.50
N GLY A 257 -40.00 20.74 -47.20
CA GLY A 257 -41.27 20.12 -46.83
C GLY A 257 -41.38 18.67 -47.27
N VAL A 258 -40.79 17.74 -46.51
CA VAL A 258 -41.04 16.30 -46.69
C VAL A 258 -42.44 15.95 -46.13
N PRO A 259 -43.36 15.35 -46.91
CA PRO A 259 -44.68 15.01 -46.42
C PRO A 259 -44.61 13.86 -45.43
N VAL A 260 -45.06 14.08 -44.19
CA VAL A 260 -45.22 13.03 -43.19
C VAL A 260 -46.31 12.05 -43.64
N MET A 261 -45.91 10.95 -44.28
CA MET A 261 -46.79 9.83 -44.54
C MET A 261 -47.23 9.23 -43.20
N LYS A 262 -48.47 9.53 -42.80
CA LYS A 262 -49.12 8.92 -41.63
C LYS A 262 -49.45 7.46 -41.91
N HIS A 263 -48.45 6.58 -41.79
CA HIS A 263 -48.71 5.16 -41.58
C HIS A 263 -49.45 5.00 -40.25
N ARG A 264 -50.77 4.79 -40.34
CA ARG A 264 -51.66 4.53 -39.21
C ARG A 264 -51.55 3.05 -38.82
N GLU A 265 -50.42 2.67 -38.23
CA GLU A 265 -50.37 1.42 -37.46
C GLU A 265 -51.34 1.55 -36.28
N SER A 266 -52.51 0.93 -36.47
CA SER A 266 -53.69 1.15 -35.63
C SER A 266 -53.81 0.01 -34.64
N VAL A 267 -53.00 0.03 -33.58
CA VAL A 267 -53.06 -0.97 -32.49
C VAL A 267 -54.48 -0.95 -31.89
N CYS A 268 -55.29 -1.91 -32.32
CA CYS A 268 -56.74 -1.85 -32.19
C CYS A 268 -57.21 -2.45 -30.86
N ILE A 269 -56.93 -1.74 -29.76
CA ILE A 269 -57.65 -1.95 -28.51
C ILE A 269 -59.11 -1.54 -28.78
N LYS A 270 -59.99 -2.54 -28.93
CA LYS A 270 -61.39 -2.36 -29.35
C LYS A 270 -62.12 -1.39 -28.41
N GLN A 271 -62.98 -0.55 -29.00
CA GLN A 271 -63.65 0.56 -28.31
C GLN A 271 -64.59 0.12 -27.17
N THR A 272 -64.95 -1.16 -27.09
CA THR A 272 -65.81 -1.75 -26.05
C THR A 272 -65.34 -1.50 -24.62
N GLY A 273 -64.04 -1.40 -24.36
CA GLY A 273 -63.52 -1.14 -23.01
C GLY A 273 -63.90 0.23 -22.43
N ARG A 274 -64.17 1.24 -23.28
CA ARG A 274 -64.40 2.63 -22.85
C ARG A 274 -65.77 2.90 -22.24
N GLN A 275 -66.72 1.98 -22.35
CA GLN A 275 -68.11 2.18 -21.92
C GLN A 275 -68.47 1.43 -20.64
N LEU A 276 -67.59 0.58 -20.11
CA LEU A 276 -67.89 -0.33 -18.99
C LEU A 276 -67.24 0.06 -17.66
N TYR A 277 -66.07 0.71 -17.68
CA TYR A 277 -65.35 1.13 -16.45
C TYR A 277 -64.76 2.54 -16.60
N PRO A 278 -65.38 3.60 -16.04
CA PRO A 278 -64.87 4.96 -16.13
C PRO A 278 -63.67 5.22 -15.20
N GLU A 279 -63.55 4.52 -14.08
CA GLU A 279 -62.49 4.73 -13.07
C GLU A 279 -61.10 4.32 -13.57
N ILE A 280 -61.03 3.21 -14.32
CA ILE A 280 -59.79 2.68 -14.91
C ILE A 280 -59.30 3.56 -16.09
N GLN A 281 -60.01 4.66 -16.42
CA GLN A 281 -59.66 5.49 -17.58
C GLN A 281 -58.36 6.28 -17.39
N GLU A 282 -57.93 6.59 -16.15
CA GLU A 282 -56.60 7.15 -15.91
C GLU A 282 -55.52 6.09 -16.05
N GLN A 283 -55.68 4.94 -15.40
CA GLN A 283 -54.77 3.80 -15.53
C GLN A 283 -54.63 3.31 -16.99
N LEU A 284 -55.67 3.42 -17.82
CA LEU A 284 -55.58 3.13 -19.27
C LEU A 284 -54.94 4.26 -20.10
N LYS A 285 -54.98 5.52 -19.65
CA LYS A 285 -54.16 6.59 -20.23
C LYS A 285 -52.70 6.40 -19.83
N GLU A 286 -52.44 6.01 -18.59
CA GLU A 286 -51.12 5.77 -18.03
C GLU A 286 -50.46 4.53 -18.62
N LEU A 287 -51.15 3.39 -18.72
CA LEU A 287 -50.70 2.21 -19.45
C LEU A 287 -50.42 2.55 -20.93
N ARG A 288 -51.28 3.36 -21.57
CA ARG A 288 -51.04 3.81 -22.96
C ARG A 288 -49.85 4.77 -23.06
N LYS A 289 -49.61 5.61 -22.06
CA LYS A 289 -48.46 6.50 -21.97
C LYS A 289 -47.18 5.67 -21.77
N HIS A 290 -47.21 4.69 -20.87
CA HIS A 290 -46.16 3.71 -20.62
C HIS A 290 -45.82 2.89 -21.88
N LEU A 291 -46.82 2.43 -22.64
CA LEU A 291 -46.65 1.74 -23.93
C LEU A 291 -46.15 2.65 -25.07
N VAL A 292 -46.20 3.98 -24.90
CA VAL A 292 -45.60 5.00 -25.79
C VAL A 292 -44.29 5.55 -25.20
N GLU A 293 -43.93 5.14 -24.00
CA GLU A 293 -42.65 5.39 -23.34
C GLU A 293 -41.72 4.15 -23.43
N SER A 294 -42.28 2.95 -23.71
CA SER A 294 -41.56 1.71 -24.02
C SER A 294 -41.31 1.46 -25.52
N THR A 295 -41.66 2.41 -26.40
CA THR A 295 -41.18 2.40 -27.79
C THR A 295 -39.77 3.00 -27.79
N ASN A 296 -38.74 2.14 -27.92
CA ASN A 296 -37.32 2.47 -27.78
C ASN A 296 -36.73 3.33 -28.93
N GLU A 297 -37.48 4.31 -29.43
CA GLU A 297 -37.04 5.30 -30.41
C GLU A 297 -36.21 6.40 -29.74
N MET A 298 -34.88 6.27 -29.84
CA MET A 298 -33.94 7.33 -29.49
C MET A 298 -34.12 8.53 -30.43
N ALA A 299 -34.75 9.59 -29.92
CA ALA A 299 -34.97 10.85 -30.65
C ALA A 299 -34.14 11.97 -30.01
N PRO A 300 -33.47 12.83 -30.81
CA PRO A 300 -32.55 13.85 -30.29
C PRO A 300 -33.26 14.89 -29.42
N LEU A 301 -32.58 15.29 -28.35
CA LEU A 301 -33.00 16.37 -27.44
C LEU A 301 -32.54 17.74 -27.97
N LYS A 302 -33.26 18.80 -27.59
CA LYS A 302 -32.86 20.19 -27.85
C LYS A 302 -32.04 20.75 -26.70
N VAL A 303 -31.13 21.69 -26.97
CA VAL A 303 -30.19 22.27 -25.99
C VAL A 303 -30.88 22.76 -24.72
N TRP A 304 -32.01 23.47 -24.82
CA TRP A 304 -32.74 23.97 -23.65
C TRP A 304 -33.34 22.86 -22.77
N GLN A 305 -33.48 21.64 -23.28
CA GLN A 305 -33.94 20.47 -22.50
C GLN A 305 -32.81 19.80 -21.72
N LEU A 306 -31.55 20.15 -22.01
CA LEU A 306 -30.37 19.65 -21.31
C LEU A 306 -30.05 20.53 -20.07
N GLN A 307 -30.38 21.82 -20.10
CA GLN A 307 -29.93 22.80 -19.11
C GLN A 307 -30.30 22.49 -17.64
N ASP A 308 -31.47 21.89 -17.39
CA ASP A 308 -31.91 21.45 -16.05
C ASP A 308 -31.89 19.91 -15.89
N LEU A 309 -31.35 19.15 -16.86
CA LEU A 309 -31.44 17.68 -16.90
C LEU A 309 -30.80 17.01 -15.68
N SER A 310 -29.73 17.59 -15.13
CA SER A 310 -29.09 17.16 -13.87
C SER A 310 -30.07 17.22 -12.70
N PHE A 311 -30.71 18.37 -12.50
CA PHE A 311 -31.71 18.58 -11.44
C PHE A 311 -32.97 17.72 -11.66
N GLN A 312 -33.38 17.52 -12.91
CA GLN A 312 -34.49 16.61 -13.26
C GLN A 312 -34.16 15.15 -12.96
N THR A 313 -32.89 14.74 -13.11
CA THR A 313 -32.41 13.40 -12.74
C THR A 313 -32.42 13.22 -11.22
N ALA A 314 -31.84 14.17 -10.48
CA ALA A 314 -31.87 14.16 -9.00
C ALA A 314 -33.30 14.20 -8.44
N ALA A 315 -34.18 15.04 -9.00
CA ALA A 315 -35.60 15.10 -8.62
C ALA A 315 -36.29 13.74 -8.82
N ARG A 316 -35.96 13.00 -9.89
CA ARG A 316 -36.52 11.67 -10.15
C ARG A 316 -36.02 10.60 -9.19
N ILE A 317 -34.77 10.69 -8.74
CA ILE A 317 -34.20 9.78 -7.73
C ILE A 317 -34.79 10.07 -6.35
N LEU A 318 -34.83 11.35 -5.94
CA LEU A 318 -35.37 11.79 -4.65
C LEU A 318 -36.89 11.63 -4.53
N ALA A 319 -37.61 11.51 -5.65
CA ALA A 319 -39.04 11.19 -5.68
C ALA A 319 -39.35 9.68 -5.57
N ALA A 320 -38.33 8.81 -5.59
CA ALA A 320 -38.50 7.38 -5.35
C ALA A 320 -38.55 7.06 -3.85
N PRO A 321 -39.19 5.96 -3.41
CA PRO A 321 -39.09 5.47 -2.03
C PRO A 321 -37.62 5.24 -1.64
N THR A 322 -37.25 5.52 -0.39
CA THR A 322 -35.84 5.47 0.07
C THR A 322 -35.14 4.14 -0.21
N ASN A 323 -35.87 3.02 -0.08
CA ASN A 323 -35.36 1.67 -0.38
C ASN A 323 -35.07 1.45 -1.87
N ASP A 324 -35.84 2.09 -2.75
CA ASP A 324 -35.77 1.93 -4.20
C ASP A 324 -34.89 3.00 -4.86
N ALA A 325 -34.61 4.12 -4.17
CA ALA A 325 -33.92 5.29 -4.71
C ALA A 325 -32.52 4.94 -5.28
N LEU A 326 -31.77 4.05 -4.62
CA LEU A 326 -30.49 3.55 -5.13
C LEU A 326 -30.65 2.64 -6.36
N MET A 327 -31.71 1.83 -6.44
CA MET A 327 -32.02 1.05 -7.64
C MET A 327 -32.45 1.94 -8.82
N VAL A 328 -33.20 3.01 -8.56
CA VAL A 328 -33.59 4.02 -9.55
C VAL A 328 -32.37 4.80 -10.03
N MET A 329 -31.48 5.22 -9.12
CA MET A 329 -30.20 5.85 -9.47
C MET A 329 -29.37 4.93 -10.38
N ARG A 330 -29.27 3.63 -10.06
CA ARG A 330 -28.57 2.63 -10.87
C ARG A 330 -29.18 2.43 -12.26
N ASP A 331 -30.51 2.31 -12.39
CA ASP A 331 -31.15 2.19 -13.71
C ASP A 331 -30.97 3.47 -14.55
N LEU A 332 -31.10 4.65 -13.92
CA LEU A 332 -30.98 5.93 -14.62
C LEU A 332 -29.55 6.22 -15.08
N SER A 333 -28.52 5.83 -14.32
CA SER A 333 -27.12 5.95 -14.76
C SER A 333 -26.77 4.90 -15.83
N GLN A 334 -27.02 3.62 -15.55
CA GLN A 334 -26.66 2.51 -16.45
C GLN A 334 -27.38 2.56 -17.81
N ASN A 335 -28.57 3.16 -17.89
CA ASN A 335 -29.37 3.24 -19.12
C ASN A 335 -29.61 4.68 -19.61
N PHE A 336 -28.83 5.67 -19.15
CA PHE A 336 -29.10 7.11 -19.30
C PHE A 336 -29.54 7.54 -20.71
N PRO A 337 -28.89 7.13 -21.83
CA PRO A 337 -29.29 7.57 -23.16
C PRO A 337 -30.72 7.20 -23.56
N THR A 338 -31.23 6.06 -23.07
CA THR A 338 -32.63 5.65 -23.32
C THR A 338 -33.61 6.41 -22.41
N LYS A 339 -33.21 6.65 -21.15
CA LYS A 339 -34.07 7.25 -20.11
C LYS A 339 -34.15 8.78 -20.22
N ALA A 340 -33.13 9.46 -20.75
CA ALA A 340 -33.01 10.93 -20.75
C ALA A 340 -34.27 11.67 -21.26
N ARG A 341 -34.89 11.19 -22.34
CA ARG A 341 -36.14 11.77 -22.88
C ARG A 341 -37.33 11.66 -21.91
N SER A 342 -37.37 10.62 -21.07
CA SER A 342 -38.32 10.48 -19.96
C SER A 342 -37.98 11.44 -18.81
N ILE A 343 -36.69 11.60 -18.48
CA ILE A 343 -36.22 12.51 -17.42
C ILE A 343 -36.61 13.96 -17.70
N THR A 344 -36.52 14.45 -18.95
CA THR A 344 -36.91 15.83 -19.33
C THR A 344 -38.36 16.24 -19.04
N ARG A 345 -39.22 15.29 -18.63
CA ARG A 345 -40.61 15.52 -18.21
C ARG A 345 -40.78 15.68 -16.69
N THR A 346 -39.71 15.49 -15.91
CA THR A 346 -39.73 15.56 -14.44
C THR A 346 -39.79 17.02 -14.00
N VAL A 347 -40.67 17.34 -13.04
CA VAL A 347 -40.76 18.68 -12.45
C VAL A 347 -39.78 18.77 -11.28
N VAL A 348 -38.92 19.78 -11.29
CA VAL A 348 -37.98 20.08 -10.20
C VAL A 348 -38.67 21.04 -9.21
N ASN A 349 -38.65 20.72 -7.91
CA ASN A 349 -39.12 21.67 -6.90
C ASN A 349 -38.09 22.79 -6.67
N SER A 350 -38.56 24.03 -6.49
CA SER A 350 -37.69 25.19 -6.22
C SER A 350 -36.90 25.07 -4.92
N ASP A 351 -37.38 24.31 -3.95
CA ASP A 351 -36.75 24.23 -2.63
C ASP A 351 -35.56 23.27 -2.65
N MET A 352 -35.70 22.11 -3.32
CA MET A 352 -34.56 21.20 -3.59
C MET A 352 -33.48 21.90 -4.43
N ARG A 353 -33.86 22.79 -5.36
CA ARG A 353 -32.87 23.57 -6.12
C ARG A 353 -32.00 24.44 -5.21
N LYS A 354 -32.60 25.13 -4.22
CA LYS A 354 -31.86 25.92 -3.23
C LYS A 354 -31.00 25.03 -2.33
N GLU A 355 -31.54 23.92 -1.85
CA GLU A 355 -30.81 22.94 -1.04
C GLU A 355 -29.54 22.44 -1.74
N VAL A 356 -29.61 22.14 -3.05
CA VAL A 356 -28.43 21.77 -3.85
C VAL A 356 -27.49 22.96 -4.06
N GLU A 357 -28.01 24.17 -4.31
CA GLU A 357 -27.20 25.40 -4.49
C GLU A 357 -26.52 25.86 -3.17
N GLU A 358 -27.08 25.54 -2.00
CA GLU A 358 -26.50 25.76 -0.66
C GLU A 358 -25.43 24.70 -0.34
N HIS A 359 -25.70 23.41 -0.57
CA HIS A 359 -24.70 22.35 -0.44
C HIS A 359 -23.49 22.57 -1.39
N GLN A 360 -23.71 23.07 -2.60
CA GLN A 360 -22.63 23.39 -3.55
C GLN A 360 -21.71 24.53 -3.07
N GLN A 361 -22.22 25.50 -2.31
CA GLN A 361 -21.36 26.51 -1.68
C GLN A 361 -20.51 25.87 -0.58
N TYR A 362 -21.12 25.08 0.31
CA TYR A 362 -20.43 24.38 1.38
C TYR A 362 -19.34 23.41 0.87
N PHE A 363 -19.63 22.62 -0.16
CA PHE A 363 -18.66 21.69 -0.75
C PHE A 363 -17.49 22.41 -1.40
N LYS A 364 -17.75 23.55 -2.07
CA LYS A 364 -16.70 24.37 -2.67
C LYS A 364 -15.78 25.02 -1.63
N GLU A 365 -16.34 25.50 -0.52
CA GLU A 365 -15.58 26.12 0.56
C GLU A 365 -14.80 25.12 1.42
N THR A 366 -15.34 23.91 1.63
CA THR A 366 -14.77 22.90 2.54
C THR A 366 -13.87 21.89 1.83
N PHE A 367 -14.24 21.47 0.63
CA PHE A 367 -13.57 20.38 -0.11
C PHE A 367 -13.06 20.79 -1.51
N GLY A 368 -13.24 22.07 -1.90
CA GLY A 368 -12.85 22.58 -3.22
C GLY A 368 -13.76 22.17 -4.39
N LEU A 369 -14.63 21.17 -4.20
CA LEU A 369 -15.46 20.57 -5.25
C LEU A 369 -16.33 21.58 -6.00
N HIS A 370 -16.41 21.43 -7.33
CA HIS A 370 -17.22 22.25 -8.22
C HIS A 370 -18.53 21.55 -8.64
N PRO A 371 -19.54 22.28 -9.18
CA PRO A 371 -20.80 21.69 -9.62
C PRO A 371 -20.66 20.68 -10.76
N GLY A 372 -20.81 19.39 -10.43
CA GLY A 372 -20.64 18.24 -11.35
C GLY A 372 -19.55 17.26 -10.90
N ASP A 373 -18.60 17.72 -10.08
CA ASP A 373 -17.50 16.90 -9.56
C ASP A 373 -18.05 15.80 -8.64
N SER A 374 -17.39 14.64 -8.66
CA SER A 374 -17.71 13.49 -7.81
C SER A 374 -16.52 13.16 -6.92
N ALA A 375 -16.78 12.82 -5.66
CA ALA A 375 -15.77 12.39 -4.70
C ALA A 375 -16.38 11.31 -3.79
N LEU A 376 -15.60 10.27 -3.49
CA LEU A 376 -15.99 9.23 -2.54
C LEU A 376 -15.25 9.44 -1.23
N PHE A 377 -16.00 9.53 -0.12
CA PHE A 377 -15.42 9.58 1.22
C PHE A 377 -15.78 8.32 2.00
N ILE A 378 -14.77 7.57 2.46
CA ILE A 378 -14.94 6.47 3.41
C ILE A 378 -14.40 6.94 4.76
N ASN A 379 -15.31 7.07 5.74
CA ASN A 379 -15.06 7.59 7.10
C ASN A 379 -14.36 8.98 7.23
N GLY A 380 -14.13 9.68 6.11
CA GLY A 380 -13.45 10.97 6.03
C GLY A 380 -12.24 10.95 5.09
N LEU A 381 -11.71 9.77 4.76
CA LEU A 381 -10.68 9.57 3.75
C LEU A 381 -11.28 9.81 2.36
N ASN A 382 -10.71 10.76 1.60
CA ASN A 382 -11.07 10.97 0.20
C ASN A 382 -10.43 9.88 -0.66
N ILE A 383 -11.25 9.16 -1.42
CA ILE A 383 -10.81 8.13 -2.37
C ILE A 383 -10.83 8.74 -3.76
N ASP A 384 -9.68 8.69 -4.42
CA ASP A 384 -9.55 9.00 -5.85
C ASP A 384 -10.14 7.84 -6.67
N LEU A 385 -11.24 8.12 -7.36
CA LEU A 385 -11.97 7.16 -8.17
C LEU A 385 -11.34 6.92 -9.55
N ASP A 386 -10.42 7.78 -9.99
CA ASP A 386 -9.71 7.62 -11.26
C ASP A 386 -8.50 6.68 -11.10
N VAL A 387 -8.04 6.43 -9.86
CA VAL A 387 -6.83 5.64 -9.53
C VAL A 387 -7.13 4.37 -8.69
N GLN A 388 -8.16 4.36 -7.85
CA GLN A 388 -8.41 3.21 -6.96
C GLN A 388 -9.35 2.15 -7.54
N ASP A 389 -8.74 1.04 -7.97
CA ASP A 389 -9.43 -0.21 -8.30
C ASP A 389 -10.35 -0.72 -7.18
N ILE A 390 -11.38 -1.48 -7.57
CA ILE A 390 -12.27 -2.16 -6.62
C ILE A 390 -11.53 -3.12 -5.66
N PHE A 391 -10.41 -3.71 -6.07
CA PHE A 391 -9.58 -4.55 -5.21
C PHE A 391 -8.89 -3.71 -4.13
N SER A 392 -8.41 -2.52 -4.47
CA SER A 392 -7.87 -1.55 -3.53
C SER A 392 -8.96 -1.01 -2.58
N VAL A 393 -10.18 -0.79 -3.07
CA VAL A 393 -11.34 -0.43 -2.24
C VAL A 393 -11.77 -1.59 -1.33
N LEU A 394 -11.67 -2.85 -1.75
CA LEU A 394 -11.88 -4.01 -0.87
C LEU A 394 -10.85 -4.03 0.27
N ASP A 395 -9.58 -3.75 -0.01
CA ASP A 395 -8.54 -3.72 1.03
C ASP A 395 -8.66 -2.51 1.93
N LEU A 396 -9.07 -1.35 1.41
CA LEU A 396 -9.42 -0.19 2.24
C LEU A 396 -10.64 -0.50 3.11
N LEU A 397 -11.68 -1.13 2.55
CA LEU A 397 -12.85 -1.58 3.33
C LEU A 397 -12.50 -2.67 4.35
N ARG A 398 -11.48 -3.51 4.11
CA ARG A 398 -10.96 -4.48 5.08
C ARG A 398 -10.07 -3.84 6.14
N ASN A 399 -9.26 -2.85 5.78
CA ASN A 399 -8.38 -2.14 6.72
C ASN A 399 -9.12 -1.09 7.55
N GLU A 400 -10.20 -0.51 7.02
CA GLU A 400 -11.14 0.32 7.78
C GLU A 400 -12.15 -0.57 8.52
N ALA A 401 -12.54 -1.72 7.96
CA ALA A 401 -12.99 -2.87 8.76
C ALA A 401 -11.89 -3.53 9.60
N ARG A 402 -10.73 -2.85 9.70
CA ARG A 402 -9.75 -2.97 10.76
C ARG A 402 -9.42 -1.61 11.43
N LEU A 403 -10.42 -0.79 11.77
CA LEU A 403 -10.32 0.27 12.80
C LEU A 403 -11.43 0.33 13.91
N MET A 404 -12.65 -0.24 13.79
CA MET A 404 -13.78 -0.09 14.74
C MET A 404 -14.46 -1.33 15.43
N GLU A 405 -14.12 -2.63 15.24
CA GLU A 405 -14.75 -3.79 16.00
C GLU A 405 -14.37 -3.55 17.46
N GLY A 406 -13.10 -3.24 17.69
CA GLY A 406 -12.48 -3.05 18.98
C GLY A 406 -12.70 -1.66 19.54
N LEU A 407 -13.07 -0.67 18.72
CA LEU A 407 -13.72 0.53 19.26
C LEU A 407 -15.10 0.15 19.82
N HIS A 408 -15.86 -0.70 19.13
CA HIS A 408 -17.14 -1.24 19.60
C HIS A 408 -17.00 -2.22 20.79
N ASP A 409 -15.95 -3.06 20.85
CA ASP A 409 -15.64 -3.99 21.95
C ASP A 409 -15.10 -3.23 23.18
N LEU A 410 -14.30 -2.16 22.98
CA LEU A 410 -13.97 -1.17 24.01
C LEU A 410 -15.19 -0.31 24.43
N GLY A 411 -16.36 -0.54 23.85
CA GLY A 411 -17.64 0.09 24.23
C GLY A 411 -17.92 1.45 23.60
N ILE A 412 -17.11 1.92 22.66
CA ILE A 412 -17.30 3.19 21.93
C ILE A 412 -18.27 2.94 20.77
N GLN A 413 -19.49 3.47 20.87
CA GLN A 413 -20.59 3.15 19.95
C GLN A 413 -21.40 4.39 19.57
N GLY A 414 -22.03 4.38 18.39
CA GLY A 414 -22.90 5.47 17.94
C GLY A 414 -22.13 6.73 17.51
N ASP A 415 -22.66 7.91 17.85
CA ASP A 415 -22.14 9.19 17.35
C ASP A 415 -20.74 9.55 17.91
N GLU A 416 -20.38 9.06 19.11
CA GLU A 416 -19.06 9.28 19.73
C GLU A 416 -17.91 8.78 18.84
N LEU A 417 -18.15 7.67 18.14
CA LEU A 417 -17.22 7.07 17.18
C LEU A 417 -17.00 7.95 15.95
N HIS A 418 -18.07 8.60 15.46
CA HIS A 418 -17.99 9.53 14.34
C HIS A 418 -17.29 10.84 14.71
N ASP A 419 -17.43 11.32 15.95
CA ASP A 419 -16.70 12.49 16.44
C ASP A 419 -15.23 12.16 16.76
N LEU A 420 -14.91 10.93 17.19
CA LEU A 420 -13.53 10.44 17.32
C LEU A 420 -12.80 10.44 15.96
N LEU A 421 -13.43 9.93 14.90
CA LEU A 421 -12.88 9.91 13.54
C LEU A 421 -12.68 11.31 12.92
N LYS A 422 -13.45 12.32 13.37
CA LYS A 422 -13.26 13.73 12.95
C LYS A 422 -12.06 14.40 13.61
N LEU A 423 -11.50 13.83 14.69
CA LEU A 423 -10.32 14.40 15.30
C LEU A 423 -9.14 14.25 14.33
N ASN A 424 -8.69 15.38 13.80
CA ASN A 424 -7.53 15.45 12.92
C ASN A 424 -6.25 15.18 13.73
N VAL A 425 -6.02 13.89 14.03
CA VAL A 425 -4.77 13.38 14.59
C VAL A 425 -3.69 13.75 13.58
N GLN A 426 -2.70 14.54 14.03
CA GLN A 426 -1.61 14.97 13.15
C GLN A 426 -0.97 13.74 12.48
N PRO A 427 -0.71 13.78 11.16
CA PRO A 427 -0.18 12.64 10.44
C PRO A 427 1.10 12.15 11.11
N ALA A 428 1.24 10.83 11.26
CA ALA A 428 2.33 10.21 12.02
C ALA A 428 3.70 10.32 11.34
N ASP A 429 3.75 10.98 10.18
CA ASP A 429 4.89 11.24 9.32
C ASP A 429 5.36 12.70 9.45
N SER A 430 5.14 13.33 10.62
CA SER A 430 5.73 14.62 10.95
C SER A 430 7.25 14.49 11.06
N ASP A 431 8.00 15.12 10.15
CA ASP A 431 9.46 15.14 10.20
C ASP A 431 9.95 15.72 11.55
N TYR A 432 10.67 14.88 12.32
CA TYR A 432 11.27 15.27 13.59
C TYR A 432 12.68 15.81 13.38
N GLY A 433 12.97 16.98 13.96
CA GLY A 433 14.28 17.62 13.86
C GLY A 433 15.11 17.54 15.14
N VAL A 434 16.42 17.75 15.01
CA VAL A 434 17.37 17.94 16.12
C VAL A 434 17.57 19.44 16.38
N ASP A 435 17.74 19.83 17.65
CA ASP A 435 18.09 21.21 18.00
C ASP A 435 19.52 21.57 17.54
N ILE A 436 19.64 22.49 16.57
CA ILE A 436 20.90 22.91 15.96
C ILE A 436 21.55 24.12 16.65
N ARG A 437 21.09 24.53 17.85
CA ARG A 437 21.70 25.62 18.65
C ARG A 437 22.93 25.17 19.45
N ASN A 438 23.74 24.26 18.90
CA ASN A 438 24.90 23.68 19.57
C ASN A 438 26.23 24.33 19.12
N PRO A 439 27.16 24.69 20.02
CA PRO A 439 28.46 25.28 19.67
C PRO A 439 29.39 24.37 18.85
N ALA A 440 29.10 23.07 18.75
CA ALA A 440 29.81 22.15 17.87
C ALA A 440 29.59 22.40 16.37
N ILE A 441 28.61 23.23 15.99
CA ILE A 441 28.28 23.54 14.58
C ILE A 441 29.08 24.77 14.12
N TYR A 442 30.02 24.55 13.22
CA TYR A 442 30.80 25.59 12.57
C TYR A 442 30.01 26.18 11.40
N TRP A 443 29.41 27.35 11.61
CA TRP A 443 28.70 28.10 10.56
C TRP A 443 29.70 28.71 9.57
N ILE A 444 29.53 28.41 8.28
CA ILE A 444 30.38 28.92 7.19
C ILE A 444 29.97 30.36 6.82
N ASN A 445 28.66 30.61 6.78
CA ASN A 445 28.05 31.90 6.47
C ASN A 445 26.94 32.26 7.48
N ASN A 446 26.53 33.52 7.46
CA ASN A 446 25.40 34.05 8.21
C ASN A 446 24.72 35.16 7.41
N LEU A 447 23.48 34.87 6.96
CA LEU A 447 22.72 35.76 6.08
C LEU A 447 22.45 37.14 6.70
N GLU A 448 22.49 37.24 8.02
CA GLU A 448 22.22 38.49 8.75
C GLU A 448 23.45 39.39 8.89
N THR A 449 24.65 38.84 9.11
CA THR A 449 25.87 39.63 9.35
C THR A 449 26.65 39.96 8.09
N ASP A 450 26.74 39.04 7.14
CA ASP A 450 27.85 39.04 6.19
C ASP A 450 27.70 40.10 5.10
N SER A 451 28.84 40.63 4.63
CA SER A 451 28.87 41.69 3.60
C SER A 451 28.25 41.26 2.27
N LYS A 452 28.33 39.97 1.93
CA LYS A 452 27.76 39.37 0.70
C LYS A 452 26.25 39.64 0.58
N TYR A 453 25.51 39.47 1.67
CA TYR A 453 24.05 39.59 1.73
C TYR A 453 23.56 41.00 2.07
N SER A 454 24.46 42.00 2.04
CA SER A 454 24.13 43.38 2.43
C SER A 454 23.11 44.09 1.53
N THR A 455 22.90 43.58 0.33
CA THR A 455 21.90 44.06 -0.65
C THR A 455 20.48 43.57 -0.36
N TRP A 456 20.32 42.52 0.47
CA TRP A 456 19.04 41.87 0.74
C TRP A 456 18.24 42.62 1.83
N SER A 457 16.90 42.56 1.74
CA SER A 457 16.01 43.15 2.73
C SER A 457 15.99 42.32 4.02
N SER A 458 16.16 42.94 5.19
CA SER A 458 16.01 42.29 6.51
C SER A 458 14.56 42.25 7.03
N ASN A 459 13.60 42.80 6.27
CA ASN A 459 12.20 42.85 6.69
C ASN A 459 11.47 41.54 6.35
N VAL A 460 11.02 40.84 7.37
CA VAL A 460 10.26 39.58 7.30
C VAL A 460 8.99 39.72 6.43
N GLN A 461 8.35 40.89 6.43
CA GLN A 461 7.16 41.19 5.62
C GLN A 461 7.41 41.11 4.10
N GLU A 462 8.66 41.06 3.65
CA GLU A 462 9.03 40.81 2.25
C GLU A 462 8.58 39.40 1.78
N LEU A 463 8.37 38.44 2.71
CA LEU A 463 7.76 37.14 2.42
C LEU A 463 6.33 37.23 1.86
N LEU A 464 5.56 38.28 2.22
CA LEU A 464 4.14 38.39 1.86
C LEU A 464 3.86 39.08 0.51
N ARG A 465 4.87 39.69 -0.13
CA ARG A 465 4.66 40.34 -1.45
C ARG A 465 4.30 39.29 -2.52
N PRO A 466 3.45 39.58 -3.51
CA PRO A 466 3.21 38.65 -4.61
C PRO A 466 4.47 38.47 -5.47
N THR A 467 4.84 37.21 -5.75
CA THR A 467 5.90 36.82 -6.70
C THR A 467 5.37 35.73 -7.63
N PHE A 468 6.08 35.44 -8.71
CA PHE A 468 5.82 34.23 -9.49
C PHE A 468 6.13 32.98 -8.65
N LEU A 469 5.41 31.89 -8.94
CA LEU A 469 5.59 30.59 -8.29
C LEU A 469 6.99 30.02 -8.63
N GLY A 470 7.59 29.28 -7.69
CA GLY A 470 8.93 28.71 -7.82
C GLY A 470 10.10 29.69 -7.60
N VAL A 471 9.85 30.99 -7.45
CA VAL A 471 10.93 31.99 -7.22
C VAL A 471 11.27 32.07 -5.72
N ILE A 472 12.45 31.57 -5.35
CA ILE A 472 13.03 31.67 -4.00
C ILE A 472 13.34 33.14 -3.65
N ARG A 473 13.13 33.53 -2.39
CA ARG A 473 13.25 34.93 -1.93
C ARG A 473 14.56 35.21 -1.20
N GLN A 474 15.32 36.15 -1.74
CA GLN A 474 16.53 36.69 -1.12
C GLN A 474 16.16 37.66 0.02
N ILE A 475 16.16 37.15 1.26
CA ILE A 475 15.86 37.90 2.48
C ILE A 475 17.03 37.75 3.45
N ARG A 476 17.45 38.87 4.05
CA ARG A 476 18.61 38.97 4.95
C ARG A 476 18.27 38.47 6.36
N LYS A 477 17.86 37.19 6.46
CA LYS A 477 17.32 36.53 7.66
C LYS A 477 17.50 35.00 7.58
N ASN A 478 17.86 34.36 8.70
CA ASN A 478 18.24 32.93 8.74
C ASN A 478 17.04 31.94 8.78
N PHE A 479 16.13 32.01 7.79
CA PHE A 479 14.96 31.11 7.66
C PHE A 479 15.30 29.66 7.33
N HIS A 480 16.39 29.43 6.60
CA HIS A 480 16.78 28.12 6.09
C HIS A 480 18.21 27.82 6.53
N ASN A 481 18.38 26.75 7.31
CA ASN A 481 19.63 26.35 7.92
C ASN A 481 19.96 24.91 7.50
N PHE A 482 21.13 24.68 6.94
CA PHE A 482 21.59 23.40 6.41
C PHE A 482 22.87 22.98 7.14
N VAL A 483 22.83 21.86 7.85
CA VAL A 483 23.95 21.40 8.70
C VAL A 483 24.42 20.02 8.24
N LEU A 484 25.67 19.91 7.83
CA LEU A 484 26.30 18.63 7.47
C LEU A 484 27.06 18.04 8.68
N LEU A 485 26.77 16.78 9.00
CA LEU A 485 27.56 15.95 9.90
C LEU A 485 28.34 14.96 9.04
N VAL A 486 29.68 15.04 9.07
CA VAL A 486 30.58 14.28 8.20
C VAL A 486 31.79 13.73 8.95
N ASP A 487 32.26 12.55 8.54
CA ASP A 487 33.62 12.08 8.81
C ASP A 487 34.51 12.51 7.63
N PRO A 488 35.59 13.29 7.82
CA PRO A 488 36.52 13.66 6.74
C PRO A 488 37.21 12.48 6.05
N SER A 489 37.18 11.30 6.67
CA SER A 489 37.83 10.07 6.18
C SER A 489 36.91 9.23 5.27
N ASP A 490 35.63 9.59 5.19
CA ASP A 490 34.63 8.85 4.42
C ASP A 490 34.60 9.25 2.94
N GLU A 491 34.28 8.29 2.08
CA GLU A 491 34.39 8.41 0.61
C GLU A 491 33.33 9.33 0.00
N SER A 492 32.18 9.50 0.68
CA SER A 492 31.05 10.33 0.22
C SER A 492 31.11 11.80 0.68
N THR A 493 31.92 12.10 1.69
CA THR A 493 32.08 13.46 2.24
C THR A 493 32.50 14.53 1.22
N PRO A 494 33.43 14.28 0.26
CA PRO A 494 33.85 15.29 -0.71
C PRO A 494 32.71 15.81 -1.61
N GLU A 495 31.78 14.94 -2.00
CA GLU A 495 30.66 15.27 -2.88
C GLU A 495 29.64 16.18 -2.17
N LEU A 496 29.29 15.85 -0.93
CA LEU A 496 28.38 16.66 -0.10
C LEU A 496 28.95 18.07 0.17
N LEU A 497 30.26 18.18 0.39
CA LEU A 497 30.93 19.48 0.58
C LEU A 497 30.96 20.32 -0.71
N LYS A 498 31.08 19.68 -1.88
CA LYS A 498 30.99 20.32 -3.20
C LYS A 498 29.57 20.83 -3.50
N THR A 499 28.52 20.09 -3.12
CA THR A 499 27.13 20.59 -3.19
C THR A 499 26.90 21.77 -2.24
N ALA A 500 27.50 21.77 -1.05
CA ALA A 500 27.45 22.91 -0.14
C ALA A 500 28.20 24.15 -0.68
N GLU A 501 29.34 23.98 -1.36
CA GLU A 501 30.02 25.07 -2.09
C GLU A 501 29.14 25.64 -3.21
N MET A 502 28.46 24.77 -3.96
CA MET A 502 27.55 25.15 -5.04
C MET A 502 26.39 26.03 -4.52
N PHE A 503 25.75 25.62 -3.40
CA PHE A 503 24.72 26.43 -2.73
C PHE A 503 25.25 27.81 -2.26
N TYR A 504 26.45 27.86 -1.68
CA TYR A 504 27.06 29.11 -1.21
C TYR A 504 27.45 30.03 -2.37
N THR A 505 27.93 29.46 -3.48
CA THR A 505 28.36 30.21 -4.67
C THR A 505 27.17 30.84 -5.41
N ASN A 506 26.04 30.13 -5.49
CA ASN A 506 24.84 30.55 -6.23
C ASN A 506 23.91 31.52 -5.47
N ASP A 507 24.35 32.11 -4.35
CA ASP A 507 23.59 33.11 -3.56
C ASP A 507 22.18 32.64 -3.14
N ILE A 508 22.06 31.34 -2.83
CA ILE A 508 20.86 30.75 -2.23
C ILE A 508 20.72 31.29 -0.79
N PRO A 509 19.51 31.65 -0.31
CA PRO A 509 19.27 32.12 1.05
C PRO A 509 19.31 30.96 2.07
N LEU A 510 20.44 30.28 2.15
CA LEU A 510 20.70 29.10 2.96
C LEU A 510 21.92 29.35 3.85
N ARG A 511 21.75 29.11 5.16
CA ARG A 511 22.84 29.20 6.15
C ARG A 511 23.47 27.83 6.33
N ILE A 512 24.75 27.67 6.00
CA ILE A 512 25.45 26.39 5.98
C ILE A 512 26.31 26.23 7.23
N GLY A 513 26.21 25.07 7.89
CA GLY A 513 27.02 24.68 9.04
C GLY A 513 27.66 23.29 8.87
N LEU A 514 28.82 23.08 9.49
CA LEU A 514 29.56 21.82 9.46
C LEU A 514 29.79 21.27 10.88
N VAL A 515 29.74 19.95 11.02
CA VAL A 515 30.17 19.20 12.20
C VAL A 515 31.07 18.07 11.76
N PHE A 516 32.33 18.09 12.20
CA PHE A 516 33.29 17.02 11.94
C PHE A 516 33.22 15.97 13.04
N VAL A 517 32.89 14.73 12.67
CA VAL A 517 32.86 13.58 13.59
C VAL A 517 34.12 12.75 13.38
N VAL A 518 35.18 13.13 14.10
CA VAL A 518 36.50 12.47 14.09
C VAL A 518 36.72 11.70 15.41
N ASP A 519 37.83 10.98 15.58
CA ASP A 519 38.01 10.23 16.82
C ASP A 519 38.18 11.10 18.08
N ASP A 520 37.64 10.64 19.21
CA ASP A 520 37.62 11.33 20.50
C ASP A 520 38.58 10.74 21.54
N SER A 521 39.40 9.75 21.16
CA SER A 521 40.49 9.27 22.02
C SER A 521 41.61 10.31 22.14
N ASP A 522 42.23 10.33 23.31
CA ASP A 522 43.43 11.14 23.60
C ASP A 522 44.71 10.54 22.98
N GLU A 523 44.62 9.38 22.32
CA GLU A 523 45.73 8.70 21.63
C GLU A 523 45.74 8.96 20.10
N ALA A 524 44.62 9.41 19.55
CA ALA A 524 44.48 9.82 18.15
C ALA A 524 45.20 11.15 17.89
N ASP A 525 46.04 11.18 16.84
CA ASP A 525 46.97 12.26 16.55
C ASP A 525 46.95 12.61 15.06
N GLY A 526 47.05 13.90 14.72
CA GLY A 526 46.95 14.42 13.34
C GLY A 526 48.12 14.03 12.42
N LEU A 527 49.14 13.35 12.95
CA LEU A 527 50.20 12.72 12.15
C LEU A 527 49.95 11.22 11.89
N LYS A 528 48.81 10.68 12.34
CA LYS A 528 48.39 9.27 12.16
C LYS A 528 46.97 9.15 11.57
N ASP A 529 46.08 10.05 11.96
CA ASP A 529 44.67 10.07 11.59
C ASP A 529 44.40 11.27 10.66
N PRO A 530 43.97 11.05 9.39
CA PRO A 530 43.74 12.12 8.43
C PRO A 530 42.50 12.98 8.75
N GLY A 531 41.51 12.43 9.46
CA GLY A 531 40.34 13.17 9.90
C GLY A 531 40.68 14.16 11.01
N VAL A 532 41.43 13.72 12.01
CA VAL A 532 41.99 14.60 13.06
C VAL A 532 42.95 15.63 12.44
N ALA A 533 43.73 15.25 11.43
CA ALA A 533 44.61 16.17 10.71
C ALA A 533 43.83 17.30 10.01
N LEU A 534 42.76 16.96 9.26
CA LEU A 534 41.93 17.94 8.56
C LEU A 534 41.17 18.83 9.55
N PHE A 535 40.69 18.28 10.68
CA PHE A 535 40.04 19.04 11.73
C PHE A 535 40.97 20.10 12.36
N ARG A 536 42.22 19.72 12.71
CA ARG A 536 43.23 20.64 13.23
C ARG A 536 43.62 21.71 12.19
N ALA A 537 43.78 21.32 10.93
CA ALA A 537 44.05 22.25 9.83
C ALA A 537 42.91 23.27 9.63
N PHE A 538 41.65 22.84 9.72
CA PHE A 538 40.48 23.71 9.64
C PHE A 538 40.43 24.73 10.80
N ASN A 539 40.60 24.28 12.05
CA ASN A 539 40.65 25.18 13.21
C ASN A 539 41.79 26.21 13.09
N PHE A 540 42.96 25.83 12.57
CA PHE A 540 44.08 26.75 12.32
C PHE A 540 43.72 27.84 11.30
N VAL A 541 43.19 27.47 10.12
CA VAL A 541 42.82 28.47 9.10
C VAL A 541 41.64 29.34 9.55
N ALA A 542 40.72 28.81 10.35
CA ALA A 542 39.61 29.56 10.91
C ALA A 542 40.03 30.58 11.99
N ASP A 543 41.13 30.34 12.72
CA ASP A 543 41.69 31.30 13.69
C ASP A 543 42.56 32.39 13.03
N GLU A 544 43.33 32.06 11.99
CA GLU A 544 44.21 33.01 11.29
C GLU A 544 43.47 33.87 10.24
N LEU A 545 42.38 33.36 9.66
CA LEU A 545 41.58 34.04 8.63
C LEU A 545 40.09 34.12 9.01
N ASP A 546 39.29 33.15 8.57
CA ASP A 546 37.87 32.99 8.89
C ASP A 546 37.37 31.59 8.48
N ASN A 547 36.15 31.22 8.91
CA ASN A 547 35.51 29.94 8.58
C ASN A 547 35.31 29.73 7.06
N MET A 548 35.15 30.81 6.28
CA MET A 548 34.87 30.74 4.84
C MET A 548 36.13 30.33 4.06
N ASN A 549 37.27 30.96 4.36
CA ASN A 549 38.56 30.59 3.80
C ASN A 549 38.97 29.19 4.28
N ALA A 550 38.70 28.83 5.54
CA ALA A 550 38.94 27.47 6.05
C ALA A 550 38.13 26.40 5.29
N PHE A 551 36.87 26.68 4.95
CA PHE A 551 36.04 25.81 4.10
C PHE A 551 36.59 25.70 2.66
N GLN A 552 37.00 26.82 2.07
CA GLN A 552 37.66 26.82 0.75
C GLN A 552 39.00 26.07 0.74
N THR A 553 39.78 26.14 1.83
CA THR A 553 40.99 25.32 1.99
C THR A 553 40.65 23.84 2.05
N ILE A 554 39.61 23.42 2.78
CA ILE A 554 39.13 22.02 2.78
C ILE A 554 38.79 21.54 1.36
N ILE A 555 38.04 22.33 0.59
CA ILE A 555 37.68 21.99 -0.78
C ILE A 555 38.93 21.87 -1.66
N SER A 556 39.93 22.74 -1.46
CA SER A 556 41.23 22.67 -2.16
C SER A 556 42.10 21.46 -1.77
N ILE A 557 41.86 20.84 -0.61
CA ILE A 557 42.48 19.58 -0.18
C ILE A 557 41.80 18.42 -0.90
N TYR A 558 40.47 18.33 -0.83
CA TYR A 558 39.73 17.26 -1.51
C TYR A 558 39.88 17.30 -3.04
N GLY A 559 39.96 18.49 -3.65
CA GLY A 559 40.27 18.64 -5.08
C GLY A 559 41.67 18.17 -5.52
N LYS A 560 42.50 17.66 -4.61
CA LYS A 560 43.79 16.97 -4.90
C LYS A 560 43.71 15.46 -4.70
N VAL A 561 42.63 14.94 -4.13
CA VAL A 561 42.35 13.51 -3.99
C VAL A 561 41.69 13.03 -5.30
N LYS A 562 41.97 11.80 -5.74
CA LYS A 562 41.28 11.23 -6.91
C LYS A 562 39.95 10.62 -6.49
N GLU A 563 39.00 10.60 -7.41
CA GLU A 563 37.71 9.90 -7.23
C GLU A 563 37.97 8.42 -6.85
N GLY A 564 37.45 8.01 -5.67
CA GLY A 564 37.68 6.67 -5.10
C GLY A 564 38.97 6.47 -4.28
N GLU A 565 39.83 7.48 -4.13
CA GLU A 565 40.95 7.44 -3.17
C GLU A 565 40.54 8.08 -1.83
N LYS A 566 40.96 7.50 -0.69
CA LYS A 566 40.70 8.05 0.64
C LYS A 566 41.65 9.21 0.97
N LEU A 567 41.21 10.13 1.83
CA LEU A 567 41.99 11.26 2.31
C LEU A 567 43.29 10.81 2.99
N ALA A 568 44.43 10.97 2.30
CA ALA A 568 45.76 10.77 2.86
C ALA A 568 46.35 12.06 3.46
N ILE A 569 47.13 11.92 4.54
CA ILE A 569 47.77 13.04 5.27
C ILE A 569 48.69 13.86 4.35
N GLU A 570 49.31 13.23 3.35
CA GLU A 570 50.17 13.88 2.36
C GLU A 570 49.49 15.04 1.61
N HIS A 571 48.19 14.91 1.29
CA HIS A 571 47.44 15.99 0.62
C HIS A 571 47.22 17.20 1.53
N ILE A 572 47.08 16.97 2.85
CA ILE A 572 46.89 18.03 3.85
C ILE A 572 48.21 18.79 4.03
N ILE A 573 49.31 18.08 4.24
CA ILE A 573 50.67 18.65 4.39
C ILE A 573 51.03 19.47 3.13
N ALA A 574 50.88 18.89 1.93
CA ALA A 574 51.16 19.56 0.66
C ALA A 574 50.19 20.72 0.31
N THR A 575 49.19 20.97 1.14
CA THR A 575 48.36 22.18 1.07
C THR A 575 48.84 23.23 2.08
N LEU A 576 49.05 22.84 3.34
CA LEU A 576 49.54 23.72 4.39
C LEU A 576 50.93 24.31 4.05
N GLU A 577 51.87 23.51 3.54
CA GLU A 577 53.20 24.00 3.14
C GLU A 577 53.16 25.00 1.97
N LYS A 578 52.18 24.85 1.07
CA LYS A 578 51.99 25.72 -0.11
C LYS A 578 51.40 27.07 0.30
N ASP A 579 50.36 27.04 1.13
CA ASP A 579 49.54 28.21 1.43
C ASP A 579 50.00 28.95 2.69
N PHE A 580 50.72 28.27 3.61
CA PHE A 580 51.24 28.81 4.88
C PHE A 580 52.74 28.47 5.11
N SER A 581 53.58 28.78 4.12
CA SER A 581 55.03 28.49 4.11
C SER A 581 55.89 29.10 5.24
N ASN A 582 55.28 29.82 6.20
CA ASN A 582 55.94 30.43 7.36
C ASN A 582 55.73 29.64 8.68
N VAL A 583 54.95 28.54 8.69
CA VAL A 583 54.56 27.82 9.91
C VAL A 583 55.00 26.35 9.83
N GLU A 584 55.55 25.80 10.92
CA GLU A 584 55.91 24.38 10.97
C GLU A 584 54.66 23.51 11.11
N VAL A 585 54.38 22.64 10.13
CA VAL A 585 53.18 21.78 10.10
C VAL A 585 53.09 20.84 11.31
N SER A 586 54.23 20.47 11.89
CA SER A 586 54.35 19.73 13.16
C SER A 586 53.63 20.42 14.33
N SER A 587 53.65 21.76 14.39
CA SER A 587 52.98 22.55 15.43
C SER A 587 51.46 22.61 15.29
N ILE A 588 50.94 22.39 14.08
CA ILE A 588 49.50 22.36 13.77
C ILE A 588 48.95 20.94 13.99
N LEU A 589 49.66 19.91 13.50
CA LEU A 589 49.15 18.54 13.45
C LEU A 589 49.54 17.64 14.64
N GLY A 590 50.61 17.95 15.37
CA GLY A 590 51.14 17.10 16.45
C GLY A 590 50.29 17.04 17.72
N ALA A 591 50.62 16.11 18.62
CA ALA A 591 49.80 15.74 19.77
C ALA A 591 49.46 16.89 20.74
N ASP A 592 50.41 17.81 21.00
CA ASP A 592 50.24 18.97 21.89
C ASP A 592 49.64 20.21 21.17
N SER A 593 48.98 20.03 20.02
CA SER A 593 48.43 21.12 19.20
C SER A 593 47.30 21.90 19.90
N ALA A 594 47.39 23.23 19.85
CA ALA A 594 46.36 24.13 20.36
C ALA A 594 45.04 24.08 19.56
N PHE A 595 45.05 23.51 18.35
CA PHE A 595 43.94 23.52 17.40
C PHE A 595 43.00 22.30 17.55
N ASP A 596 43.13 21.53 18.62
CA ASP A 596 42.29 20.35 18.93
C ASP A 596 40.94 20.67 19.61
N ARG A 597 40.63 21.96 19.78
CA ARG A 597 39.39 22.43 20.44
C ARG A 597 38.13 21.87 19.78
N ASN A 598 37.05 21.73 20.56
CA ASN A 598 35.73 21.24 20.16
C ASN A 598 35.67 19.78 19.65
N ARG A 599 36.80 19.07 19.39
CA ARG A 599 36.83 17.67 18.89
C ARG A 599 35.89 16.73 19.66
N LYS A 600 35.97 16.77 20.99
CA LYS A 600 35.12 15.96 21.88
C LYS A 600 33.66 16.42 21.90
N GLU A 601 33.40 17.71 21.77
CA GLU A 601 32.04 18.28 21.73
C GLU A 601 31.30 17.91 20.44
N CYS A 602 31.97 17.89 19.28
CA CYS A 602 31.40 17.45 18.01
C CYS A 602 30.95 15.98 18.06
N LYS A 603 31.82 15.09 18.55
CA LYS A 603 31.50 13.66 18.69
C LYS A 603 30.49 13.40 19.82
N GLU A 604 30.45 14.23 20.86
CA GLU A 604 29.38 14.19 21.85
C GLU A 604 28.03 14.66 21.27
N TYR A 605 27.96 15.76 20.53
CA TYR A 605 26.73 16.24 19.89
C TYR A 605 26.13 15.19 18.93
N TYR A 606 26.97 14.51 18.14
CA TYR A 606 26.56 13.36 17.32
C TYR A 606 26.01 12.19 18.19
N LYS A 607 26.71 11.82 19.29
CA LYS A 607 26.25 10.78 20.23
C LYS A 607 24.97 11.17 20.99
N GLN A 608 24.74 12.45 21.26
CA GLN A 608 23.57 13.00 21.96
C GLN A 608 22.35 13.00 21.04
N SER A 609 22.48 13.61 19.84
CA SER A 609 21.42 13.77 18.84
C SER A 609 20.84 12.45 18.34
N GLY A 610 21.61 11.34 18.41
CA GLY A 610 21.09 10.00 18.13
C GLY A 610 20.76 9.75 16.67
N LEU A 611 21.38 10.53 15.78
CA LEU A 611 21.32 10.39 14.33
C LEU A 611 21.90 9.04 13.86
N GLY A 612 21.65 8.68 12.60
CA GLY A 612 22.03 7.39 12.00
C GLY A 612 23.53 7.24 11.72
N SER A 613 23.89 6.38 10.75
CA SER A 613 25.26 6.37 10.22
C SER A 613 25.54 7.66 9.44
N LEU A 614 26.77 8.14 9.53
CA LEU A 614 27.29 9.21 8.67
C LEU A 614 27.35 8.76 7.18
N PRO A 615 27.44 9.71 6.23
CA PRO A 615 27.22 11.15 6.42
C PRO A 615 25.74 11.49 6.62
N ILE A 616 25.44 12.65 7.20
CA ILE A 616 24.05 13.10 7.40
C ILE A 616 23.94 14.61 7.16
N ALA A 617 23.01 15.01 6.30
CA ALA A 617 22.54 16.40 6.20
C ALA A 617 21.31 16.63 7.09
N LEU A 618 21.20 17.82 7.67
CA LEU A 618 20.01 18.33 8.37
C LEU A 618 19.52 19.61 7.70
N TYR A 619 18.21 19.77 7.51
CA TYR A 619 17.57 21.01 7.07
C TYR A 619 16.60 21.52 8.14
N ASN A 620 16.87 22.71 8.68
CA ASN A 620 16.20 23.26 9.87
C ASN A 620 16.10 22.24 11.03
N GLY A 621 17.14 21.41 11.18
CA GLY A 621 17.23 20.32 12.18
C GLY A 621 16.71 18.96 11.71
N MET A 622 15.83 18.90 10.70
CA MET A 622 15.23 17.66 10.18
C MET A 622 16.26 16.90 9.31
N PRO A 623 16.59 15.63 9.60
CA PRO A 623 17.54 14.88 8.80
C PRO A 623 17.00 14.54 7.41
N PHE A 624 17.88 14.51 6.42
CA PHE A 624 17.57 13.89 5.12
C PHE A 624 17.60 12.36 5.25
N GLN A 625 16.77 11.69 4.46
CA GLN A 625 16.87 10.24 4.26
C GLN A 625 18.14 9.93 3.43
N ARG A 626 18.72 8.72 3.52
CA ARG A 626 20.02 8.44 2.86
C ARG A 626 19.93 8.57 1.34
N GLU A 627 18.78 8.19 0.82
CA GLU A 627 18.39 8.23 -0.59
C GLU A 627 18.41 9.68 -1.11
N GLN A 628 18.10 10.65 -0.24
CA GLN A 628 18.11 12.09 -0.54
C GLN A 628 19.50 12.75 -0.36
N LEU A 629 20.56 11.97 -0.09
CA LEU A 629 21.95 12.46 0.00
C LEU A 629 22.72 12.32 -1.32
N ASP A 630 22.20 11.57 -2.30
CA ASP A 630 22.71 11.53 -3.66
C ASP A 630 22.76 12.98 -4.22
N PRO A 631 23.89 13.50 -4.76
CA PRO A 631 24.08 14.95 -4.95
C PRO A 631 23.00 15.68 -5.77
N ASP A 632 22.47 15.04 -6.82
CA ASP A 632 21.40 15.59 -7.68
C ASP A 632 20.01 15.56 -6.98
N GLU A 633 19.75 14.54 -6.15
CA GLU A 633 18.55 14.50 -5.29
C GLU A 633 18.66 15.55 -4.17
N LEU A 634 19.85 15.74 -3.59
CA LEU A 634 20.10 16.69 -2.50
C LEU A 634 19.85 18.15 -2.90
N GLU A 635 20.22 18.58 -4.11
CA GLU A 635 19.84 19.91 -4.62
C GLU A 635 18.32 20.03 -4.73
N THR A 636 17.69 19.13 -5.48
CA THR A 636 16.27 19.24 -5.83
C THR A 636 15.35 19.13 -4.61
N VAL A 637 15.63 18.21 -3.68
CA VAL A 637 14.91 18.06 -2.41
C VAL A 637 15.15 19.27 -1.50
N THR A 638 16.35 19.86 -1.47
CA THR A 638 16.60 21.09 -0.69
C THR A 638 15.81 22.27 -1.25
N MET A 639 15.75 22.44 -2.58
CA MET A 639 14.94 23.49 -3.20
C MET A 639 13.43 23.30 -2.94
N HIS A 640 12.93 22.06 -2.98
CA HIS A 640 11.54 21.75 -2.64
C HIS A 640 11.23 22.11 -1.18
N LYS A 641 12.06 21.65 -0.24
CA LYS A 641 11.94 21.95 1.21
C LYS A 641 12.06 23.45 1.52
N ILE A 642 12.74 24.26 0.68
CA ILE A 642 12.76 25.73 0.79
C ILE A 642 11.41 26.33 0.39
N LEU A 643 10.81 25.87 -0.71
CA LEU A 643 9.50 26.35 -1.18
C LEU A 643 8.36 25.97 -0.21
N ASP A 644 8.35 24.74 0.31
CA ASP A 644 7.34 24.28 1.28
C ASP A 644 7.38 25.10 2.57
N ASN A 645 8.57 25.23 3.18
CA ASN A 645 8.74 26.03 4.40
C ASN A 645 8.47 27.52 4.15
N THR A 646 8.66 28.04 2.94
CA THR A 646 8.28 29.42 2.60
C THR A 646 6.78 29.62 2.77
N ALA A 647 5.93 28.67 2.37
CA ALA A 647 4.48 28.75 2.57
C ALA A 647 4.10 28.70 4.07
N TYR A 648 4.79 27.88 4.87
CA TYR A 648 4.64 27.87 6.33
C TYR A 648 5.02 29.22 6.95
N PHE A 649 6.20 29.76 6.64
CA PHE A 649 6.63 31.06 7.18
C PHE A 649 5.73 32.21 6.71
N GLN A 650 5.23 32.19 5.47
CA GLN A 650 4.23 33.16 5.00
C GLN A 650 2.96 33.13 5.86
N LYS A 651 2.46 31.95 6.23
CA LYS A 651 1.29 31.80 7.12
C LYS A 651 1.56 32.36 8.52
N VAL A 652 2.69 32.01 9.14
CA VAL A 652 3.12 32.50 10.46
C VAL A 652 3.25 34.03 10.48
N VAL A 653 3.86 34.61 9.45
CA VAL A 653 4.05 36.06 9.30
C VAL A 653 2.75 36.81 9.01
N TYR A 654 1.82 36.20 8.26
CA TYR A 654 0.48 36.73 8.02
C TYR A 654 -0.38 36.74 9.30
N LEU A 655 -0.23 35.73 10.16
CA LEU A 655 -0.87 35.66 11.48
C LEU A 655 -0.23 36.60 12.52
N GLY A 656 0.94 37.18 12.22
CA GLY A 656 1.65 38.11 13.12
C GLY A 656 2.44 37.42 14.23
N GLU A 657 2.61 36.10 14.17
CA GLU A 657 3.33 35.29 15.17
C GLU A 657 4.84 35.56 15.15
N LEU A 658 5.41 35.86 13.98
CA LEU A 658 6.83 36.15 13.78
C LEU A 658 7.05 37.60 13.30
N ASN A 659 7.90 38.32 14.03
CA ASN A 659 8.20 39.74 13.85
C ASN A 659 9.71 39.98 13.62
N ASN A 660 10.07 41.14 13.07
CA ASN A 660 11.46 41.48 12.68
C ASN A 660 12.48 41.40 13.84
N ASP A 661 12.03 41.64 15.07
CA ASP A 661 12.88 41.74 16.27
C ASP A 661 13.15 40.36 16.94
N GLN A 662 12.56 39.28 16.44
CA GLN A 662 12.77 37.92 16.94
C GLN A 662 13.89 37.22 16.15
N ASP A 663 14.63 36.32 16.82
CA ASP A 663 15.48 35.35 16.12
C ASP A 663 14.62 34.23 15.55
N ILE A 664 14.78 33.98 14.26
CA ILE A 664 14.05 32.96 13.51
C ILE A 664 14.57 31.56 13.86
N LEU A 665 15.87 31.42 14.20
CA LEU A 665 16.44 30.15 14.61
C LEU A 665 15.80 29.67 15.93
N ASP A 666 15.62 30.57 16.90
CA ASP A 666 14.89 30.25 18.13
C ASP A 666 13.40 29.96 17.86
N PHE A 667 12.75 30.66 16.93
CA PHE A 667 11.37 30.36 16.56
C PHE A 667 11.21 28.94 15.97
N ILE A 668 12.15 28.50 15.12
CA ILE A 668 12.17 27.15 14.54
C ILE A 668 12.52 26.11 15.62
N MET A 669 13.55 26.36 16.42
CA MET A 669 14.08 25.39 17.39
C MET A 669 13.23 25.24 18.66
N ASN A 670 12.21 26.09 18.82
CA ASN A 670 11.19 25.96 19.87
C ASN A 670 9.88 25.30 19.36
N GLN A 671 9.83 24.81 18.11
CA GLN A 671 8.69 24.05 17.58
C GLN A 671 8.58 22.66 18.22
N PRO A 672 7.37 22.09 18.38
CA PRO A 672 7.16 20.79 19.03
C PRO A 672 7.70 19.58 18.25
N THR A 673 8.09 19.76 16.98
CA THR A 673 8.75 18.75 16.15
C THR A 673 10.26 18.64 16.41
N ILE A 674 10.86 19.62 17.10
CA ILE A 674 12.29 19.63 17.41
C ILE A 674 12.53 18.91 18.74
N VAL A 675 13.36 17.87 18.69
CA VAL A 675 13.70 16.99 19.81
C VAL A 675 15.20 17.04 20.10
N PRO A 676 15.64 16.89 21.37
CA PRO A 676 17.07 16.87 21.71
C PRO A 676 17.77 15.58 21.24
N ARG A 677 17.01 14.55 20.88
CA ARG A 677 17.52 13.26 20.40
C ARG A 677 16.48 12.54 19.54
N ILE A 678 16.90 12.11 18.35
CA ILE A 678 16.17 11.18 17.48
C ILE A 678 16.44 9.73 17.91
N ASN A 679 15.46 8.85 17.70
CA ASN A 679 15.60 7.41 17.93
C ASN A 679 14.79 6.63 16.89
N SER A 680 15.50 6.00 15.94
CA SER A 680 14.89 5.23 14.84
C SER A 680 14.01 4.07 15.30
N ARG A 681 14.17 3.57 16.54
CA ARG A 681 13.31 2.52 17.12
C ARG A 681 11.97 3.01 17.67
N ILE A 682 11.78 4.33 17.73
CA ILE A 682 10.52 4.98 18.15
C ILE A 682 9.83 5.58 16.91
N LEU A 683 10.63 6.10 15.96
CA LEU A 683 10.15 6.72 14.73
C LEU A 683 10.00 5.75 13.55
N SER A 684 10.21 4.45 13.74
CA SER A 684 10.04 3.46 12.66
C SER A 684 8.61 3.46 12.11
N SER A 685 8.49 3.31 10.79
CA SER A 685 7.21 3.17 10.09
C SER A 685 6.61 1.79 10.35
N GLU A 686 7.44 0.74 10.26
CA GLU A 686 7.14 -0.57 10.83
C GLU A 686 6.97 -0.45 12.35
N ARG A 687 5.80 -0.88 12.82
CA ARG A 687 5.41 -0.84 14.22
C ARG A 687 4.79 -2.21 14.53
N GLU A 688 5.26 -2.84 15.59
CA GLU A 688 4.70 -4.09 16.13
C GLU A 688 4.12 -3.87 17.53
N TYR A 689 3.27 -4.81 17.94
CA TYR A 689 1.93 -4.45 18.33
C TYR A 689 1.27 -5.48 19.27
N LEU A 690 0.20 -5.11 19.99
CA LEU A 690 -0.65 -6.04 20.79
C LEU A 690 -2.15 -5.74 20.69
N ASP A 691 -2.96 -6.79 20.59
CA ASP A 691 -4.41 -6.75 20.83
C ASP A 691 -4.72 -6.89 22.33
N LEU A 692 -5.75 -6.18 22.79
CA LEU A 692 -6.24 -6.14 24.18
C LEU A 692 -7.78 -6.12 24.26
N ALA A 693 -8.49 -6.40 23.15
CA ALA A 693 -9.96 -6.36 23.09
C ALA A 693 -10.64 -7.63 23.67
N ALA A 694 -9.93 -8.75 23.74
CA ALA A 694 -10.45 -10.01 24.29
C ALA A 694 -10.66 -9.92 25.82
N ASP A 695 -11.73 -10.54 26.33
CA ASP A 695 -12.07 -10.54 27.76
C ASP A 695 -11.67 -11.88 28.41
N ALA A 696 -10.49 -11.92 29.04
CA ALA A 696 -9.96 -13.12 29.69
C ALA A 696 -10.26 -13.14 31.20
N HIS A 697 -11.00 -14.17 31.65
CA HIS A 697 -11.35 -14.37 33.05
C HIS A 697 -10.26 -15.09 33.87
N ASP A 698 -9.29 -15.73 33.21
CA ASP A 698 -8.24 -16.54 33.86
C ASP A 698 -6.92 -15.78 34.04
N GLY A 699 -6.19 -16.12 35.12
CA GLY A 699 -4.96 -15.44 35.54
C GLY A 699 -3.67 -16.12 35.08
N VAL A 700 -2.58 -15.34 35.05
CA VAL A 700 -1.22 -15.74 34.64
C VAL A 700 -0.58 -16.78 35.58
N ASP A 701 -1.14 -17.00 36.77
CA ASP A 701 -0.60 -17.87 37.83
C ASP A 701 -0.67 -19.38 37.52
N ASP A 702 -1.50 -19.85 36.59
CA ASP A 702 -1.49 -21.26 36.12
C ASP A 702 -0.96 -21.37 34.68
N TYR A 703 0.33 -21.68 34.58
CA TYR A 703 1.01 -21.90 33.30
C TYR A 703 0.38 -23.03 32.46
N SER A 704 -0.20 -24.06 33.09
CA SER A 704 -0.73 -25.23 32.38
C SER A 704 -1.99 -24.92 31.58
N HIS A 705 -2.85 -24.01 32.07
CA HIS A 705 -3.97 -23.47 31.31
C HIS A 705 -3.52 -22.33 30.39
N PHE A 706 -2.67 -21.42 30.89
CA PHE A 706 -2.18 -20.27 30.11
C PHE A 706 -1.48 -20.68 28.80
N ALA A 707 -0.76 -21.79 28.77
CA ALA A 707 -0.08 -22.28 27.57
C ALA A 707 -1.03 -22.54 26.38
N PHE A 708 -2.26 -23.01 26.64
CA PHE A 708 -3.28 -23.34 25.64
C PHE A 708 -4.16 -22.17 25.20
N LEU A 709 -4.11 -21.03 25.90
CA LEU A 709 -4.85 -19.82 25.51
C LEU A 709 -4.37 -19.27 24.14
N LYS A 710 -5.29 -18.69 23.38
CA LYS A 710 -4.99 -17.97 22.12
C LYS A 710 -4.15 -16.73 22.39
N SER A 711 -3.47 -16.19 21.37
CA SER A 711 -2.63 -15.00 21.53
C SER A 711 -3.39 -13.76 22.02
N GLU A 712 -4.66 -13.61 21.62
CA GLU A 712 -5.58 -12.56 22.07
C GLU A 712 -5.91 -12.73 23.58
N GLU A 713 -6.32 -13.94 23.98
CA GLU A 713 -6.62 -14.32 25.36
C GLU A 713 -5.39 -14.22 26.29
N LYS A 714 -4.20 -14.65 25.82
CA LYS A 714 -2.91 -14.50 26.52
C LYS A 714 -2.59 -13.02 26.79
N SER A 715 -2.88 -12.14 25.84
CA SER A 715 -2.64 -10.69 25.98
C SER A 715 -3.55 -10.07 27.03
N ALA A 716 -4.83 -10.43 27.02
CA ALA A 716 -5.82 -10.00 28.01
C ALA A 716 -5.52 -10.53 29.42
N ALA A 717 -5.18 -11.82 29.57
CA ALA A 717 -4.80 -12.42 30.85
C ALA A 717 -3.56 -11.74 31.46
N VAL A 718 -2.54 -11.44 30.64
CA VAL A 718 -1.37 -10.65 31.06
C VAL A 718 -1.79 -9.24 31.46
N ALA A 719 -2.58 -8.53 30.65
CA ALA A 719 -3.05 -7.18 30.97
C ALA A 719 -3.83 -7.08 32.29
N ASN A 720 -4.68 -8.08 32.57
CA ASN A 720 -5.50 -8.18 33.78
C ASN A 720 -4.68 -8.53 35.04
N SER A 721 -3.57 -9.27 34.90
CA SER A 721 -2.68 -9.63 36.02
C SER A 721 -1.67 -8.54 36.44
N ILE A 722 -1.40 -7.55 35.59
CA ILE A 722 -0.33 -6.57 35.82
C ILE A 722 -0.74 -5.52 36.88
N SER A 723 -0.09 -5.58 38.04
CA SER A 723 -0.10 -4.53 39.06
C SER A 723 0.73 -3.31 38.60
N TYR A 724 0.06 -2.18 38.34
CA TYR A 724 0.68 -0.98 37.76
C TYR A 724 1.34 -0.04 38.77
N LEU A 725 2.61 0.30 38.54
CA LEU A 725 3.35 1.32 39.30
C LEU A 725 3.04 2.73 38.81
N SER A 726 2.79 3.67 39.75
CA SER A 726 2.45 5.06 39.47
C SER A 726 3.30 6.06 40.27
N LYS A 727 3.29 7.34 39.86
CA LYS A 727 3.94 8.43 40.64
C LYS A 727 3.26 8.67 41.99
N ARG A 728 1.93 8.56 42.06
CA ARG A 728 1.10 8.75 43.26
C ARG A 728 0.02 7.68 43.35
N ASP A 729 -0.31 7.29 44.57
CA ASP A 729 -1.37 6.32 44.91
C ASP A 729 -2.73 7.05 44.87
N ASP A 730 -3.22 7.33 43.66
CA ASP A 730 -4.46 8.06 43.40
C ASP A 730 -5.25 7.42 42.24
N LYS A 731 -6.59 7.56 42.27
CA LYS A 731 -7.50 7.02 41.26
C LYS A 731 -7.51 7.84 39.94
N TYR A 732 -6.44 8.56 39.66
CA TYR A 732 -6.33 9.37 38.44
C TYR A 732 -6.00 8.48 37.24
N ILE A 733 -6.86 8.48 36.23
CA ILE A 733 -6.68 7.77 34.96
C ILE A 733 -5.46 8.37 34.24
N ARG A 734 -4.55 7.51 33.79
CA ARG A 734 -3.25 7.90 33.23
C ARG A 734 -3.18 7.56 31.76
N PRO A 735 -2.97 8.54 30.86
CA PRO A 735 -3.02 8.32 29.41
C PRO A 735 -1.78 7.58 28.86
N LEU A 736 -0.72 7.39 29.65
CA LEU A 736 0.48 6.67 29.23
C LEU A 736 0.69 5.41 30.09
N THR A 737 0.83 4.28 29.42
CA THR A 737 1.02 2.94 29.98
C THR A 737 2.26 2.33 29.31
N PHE A 738 3.35 2.15 30.06
CA PHE A 738 4.52 1.42 29.55
C PHE A 738 4.60 0.04 30.20
N TRP A 739 4.65 -1.04 29.41
CA TRP A 739 5.10 -2.34 29.91
C TRP A 739 6.59 -2.49 29.61
N ILE A 740 7.40 -2.69 30.65
CA ILE A 740 8.83 -2.95 30.53
C ILE A 740 9.02 -4.46 30.45
N VAL A 741 9.62 -4.93 29.35
CA VAL A 741 9.94 -6.33 29.14
C VAL A 741 11.45 -6.52 29.20
N GLY A 742 11.91 -7.51 29.97
CA GLY A 742 13.32 -7.91 29.99
C GLY A 742 13.64 -8.90 31.11
N ASP A 743 14.90 -9.31 31.20
CA ASP A 743 15.42 -10.13 32.30
C ASP A 743 15.82 -9.22 33.47
N PHE A 744 15.04 -9.23 34.56
CA PHE A 744 15.34 -8.38 35.74
C PHE A 744 16.45 -8.95 36.64
N ASP A 745 16.90 -10.18 36.41
CA ASP A 745 18.05 -10.79 37.07
C ASP A 745 19.37 -10.51 36.28
N ASP A 746 19.29 -10.04 35.03
CA ASP A 746 20.40 -9.49 34.22
C ASP A 746 20.68 -7.97 34.47
N PRO A 747 21.96 -7.49 34.41
CA PRO A 747 22.27 -6.07 34.57
C PRO A 747 21.62 -5.14 33.53
N SER A 748 21.46 -5.58 32.29
CA SER A 748 20.93 -4.75 31.20
C SER A 748 19.41 -4.57 31.27
N GLY A 749 18.68 -5.51 31.87
CA GLY A 749 17.27 -5.37 32.21
C GLY A 749 17.06 -4.51 33.47
N ARG A 750 17.90 -4.68 34.50
CA ARG A 750 17.92 -3.78 35.67
C ARG A 750 18.16 -2.33 35.31
N GLN A 751 19.09 -2.05 34.40
CA GLN A 751 19.38 -0.68 33.94
C GLN A 751 18.14 -0.05 33.27
N LEU A 752 17.43 -0.80 32.42
CA LEU A 752 16.19 -0.35 31.79
C LEU A 752 15.11 -0.04 32.83
N LEU A 753 14.87 -0.99 33.75
CA LEU A 753 13.94 -0.82 34.87
C LEU A 753 14.24 0.43 35.72
N TYR A 754 15.51 0.67 36.04
CA TYR A 754 15.93 1.82 36.84
C TYR A 754 15.65 3.16 36.14
N GLU A 755 16.00 3.29 34.87
CA GLU A 755 15.78 4.52 34.09
C GLU A 755 14.27 4.77 33.84
N SER A 756 13.46 3.73 33.62
CA SER A 756 12.01 3.88 33.55
C SER A 756 11.39 4.29 34.89
N LEU A 757 11.87 3.75 36.02
CA LEU A 757 11.42 4.18 37.37
C LEU A 757 11.87 5.60 37.73
N LYS A 758 12.94 6.11 37.13
CA LYS A 758 13.40 7.50 37.19
C LYS A 758 12.50 8.41 36.35
N HIS A 759 12.09 7.97 35.15
CA HIS A 759 11.10 8.66 34.31
C HIS A 759 9.67 8.68 34.93
N LEU A 760 9.29 7.64 35.69
CA LEU A 760 8.06 7.62 36.50
C LEU A 760 8.09 8.63 37.68
N LYS A 761 9.27 9.10 38.10
CA LYS A 761 9.41 10.10 39.16
C LYS A 761 9.31 11.53 38.61
N SER A 762 9.69 11.78 37.36
CA SER A 762 9.44 13.08 36.70
C SER A 762 7.99 13.21 36.24
N SER A 763 7.48 12.29 35.42
CA SER A 763 6.13 12.35 34.84
C SER A 763 5.01 11.99 35.84
N SER A 764 3.86 12.67 35.77
CA SER A 764 2.64 12.33 36.54
C SER A 764 1.68 11.41 35.80
N ASN A 765 1.72 11.45 34.47
CA ASN A 765 0.71 10.93 33.55
C ASN A 765 0.97 9.47 33.13
N LEU A 766 2.00 8.85 33.71
CA LEU A 766 2.51 7.53 33.38
C LEU A 766 2.15 6.49 34.45
N ARG A 767 1.76 5.29 34.00
CA ARG A 767 1.77 4.04 34.76
C ARG A 767 2.72 3.03 34.10
N ILE A 768 3.37 2.19 34.91
CA ILE A 768 4.34 1.18 34.44
C ILE A 768 3.89 -0.22 34.86
N GLY A 769 3.83 -1.15 33.90
CA GLY A 769 3.75 -2.60 34.12
C GLY A 769 5.12 -3.27 33.90
N LEU A 770 5.34 -4.45 34.49
CA LEU A 770 6.60 -5.18 34.42
C LEU A 770 6.35 -6.62 33.95
N ILE A 771 7.07 -7.07 32.92
CA ILE A 771 6.97 -8.41 32.34
C ILE A 771 8.38 -9.02 32.30
N ASN A 772 8.57 -10.21 32.86
CA ASN A 772 9.88 -10.85 32.94
C ASN A 772 10.13 -11.77 31.73
N ASN A 773 11.16 -11.48 30.94
CA ASN A 773 11.60 -12.30 29.81
C ASN A 773 13.01 -12.85 30.10
N PRO A 774 13.14 -13.98 30.83
CA PRO A 774 14.44 -14.47 31.28
C PRO A 774 15.33 -14.98 30.13
N SER A 775 16.63 -14.80 30.28
CA SER A 775 17.68 -15.23 29.32
C SER A 775 18.04 -16.71 29.42
N ARG A 776 17.56 -17.40 30.48
CA ARG A 776 17.82 -18.81 30.80
C ARG A 776 16.55 -19.42 31.39
N GLU A 777 16.45 -20.76 31.40
CA GLU A 777 15.32 -21.43 32.04
C GLU A 777 15.14 -20.97 33.51
N PRO A 778 13.91 -20.61 33.92
CA PRO A 778 13.67 -20.05 35.23
C PRO A 778 13.85 -21.13 36.31
N THR A 779 14.77 -20.88 37.23
CA THR A 779 14.94 -21.69 38.45
C THR A 779 14.89 -20.79 39.67
N GLN A 780 14.50 -21.35 40.83
CA GLN A 780 14.38 -20.59 42.08
C GLN A 780 15.66 -19.83 42.50
N LYS A 781 16.83 -20.21 41.98
CA LYS A 781 18.13 -19.55 42.20
C LYS A 781 18.47 -18.46 41.18
N ASN A 782 17.91 -18.53 39.97
CA ASN A 782 18.23 -17.60 38.87
C ASN A 782 17.24 -16.43 38.76
N THR A 783 16.08 -16.51 39.44
CA THR A 783 14.97 -15.55 39.29
C THR A 783 14.64 -14.83 40.61
N VAL A 784 15.66 -14.53 41.41
CA VAL A 784 15.48 -14.01 42.79
C VAL A 784 14.95 -12.59 42.76
N VAL A 785 15.45 -11.75 41.85
CA VAL A 785 15.02 -10.36 41.69
C VAL A 785 13.61 -10.32 41.09
N ALA A 786 13.33 -11.09 40.04
CA ALA A 786 12.00 -11.17 39.44
C ALA A 786 10.92 -11.62 40.45
N ARG A 787 11.19 -12.64 41.27
CA ARG A 787 10.27 -13.09 42.34
C ARG A 787 10.07 -12.04 43.43
N ALA A 788 11.13 -11.34 43.84
CA ALA A 788 11.03 -10.26 44.83
C ALA A 788 10.22 -9.06 44.30
N ILE A 789 10.31 -8.74 43.00
CA ILE A 789 9.49 -7.72 42.35
C ILE A 789 8.01 -8.11 42.36
N TRP A 790 7.66 -9.33 41.93
CA TRP A 790 6.26 -9.81 41.89
C TRP A 790 5.63 -9.87 43.29
N ALA A 791 6.35 -10.40 44.28
CA ALA A 791 5.93 -10.40 45.68
C ALA A 791 5.69 -8.98 46.23
N ALA A 792 6.52 -8.00 45.85
CA ALA A 792 6.37 -6.61 46.29
C ALA A 792 5.17 -5.92 45.63
N LEU A 793 4.93 -6.16 44.34
CA LEU A 793 3.78 -5.59 43.61
C LEU A 793 2.43 -6.03 44.21
N ASN A 794 2.33 -7.30 44.61
CA ASN A 794 1.06 -7.88 45.06
C ASN A 794 0.84 -7.84 46.58
N THR A 795 1.83 -7.42 47.38
CA THR A 795 1.69 -7.31 48.85
C THR A 795 1.83 -5.89 49.41
N GLN A 796 2.38 -4.94 48.66
CA GLN A 796 2.72 -3.59 49.17
C GLN A 796 1.94 -2.49 48.46
N SER A 797 1.79 -1.33 49.12
CA SER A 797 1.25 -0.12 48.47
C SER A 797 2.15 0.34 47.31
N VAL A 798 1.57 1.03 46.33
CA VAL A 798 2.26 1.40 45.08
C VAL A 798 3.49 2.26 45.35
N ASN A 799 3.44 3.11 46.39
CA ASN A 799 4.59 3.90 46.83
C ASN A 799 5.71 3.04 47.45
N ASN A 800 5.36 2.05 48.27
CA ASN A 800 6.31 1.17 48.92
C ASN A 800 6.99 0.23 47.91
N ALA A 801 6.20 -0.43 47.05
CA ALA A 801 6.68 -1.27 45.96
C ALA A 801 7.65 -0.49 45.05
N LYS A 802 7.26 0.69 44.56
CA LYS A 802 8.12 1.59 43.75
C LYS A 802 9.46 1.90 44.43
N ASN A 803 9.46 2.19 45.74
CA ASN A 803 10.67 2.51 46.49
C ASN A 803 11.57 1.28 46.71
N PHE A 804 10.99 0.11 46.96
CA PHE A 804 11.71 -1.16 47.14
C PHE A 804 12.29 -1.67 45.81
N ILE A 805 11.51 -1.65 44.73
CA ILE A 805 11.97 -2.01 43.37
C ILE A 805 13.06 -1.02 42.89
N THR A 806 12.97 0.27 43.24
CA THR A 806 14.05 1.24 43.00
C THR A 806 15.37 0.82 43.68
N LYS A 807 15.32 0.22 44.88
CA LYS A 807 16.52 -0.33 45.52
C LYS A 807 17.01 -1.55 44.76
N LEU A 808 16.16 -2.56 44.54
CA LEU A 808 16.52 -3.84 43.90
C LEU A 808 17.14 -3.67 42.49
N ALA A 809 16.72 -2.64 41.75
CA ALA A 809 17.28 -2.34 40.43
C ALA A 809 18.73 -1.82 40.47
N LYS A 810 19.30 -1.51 41.64
CA LYS A 810 20.72 -1.14 41.77
C LYS A 810 21.64 -2.35 41.62
N GLU A 811 22.74 -2.14 40.92
CA GLU A 811 23.78 -3.17 40.76
C GLU A 811 24.45 -3.56 42.09
N GLU A 812 24.58 -2.61 43.02
CA GLU A 812 25.09 -2.81 44.39
C GLU A 812 24.27 -3.87 45.14
N THR A 813 22.94 -3.77 45.10
CA THR A 813 22.04 -4.71 45.81
C THR A 813 21.98 -6.05 45.09
N ALA A 814 22.04 -6.07 43.76
CA ALA A 814 22.09 -7.32 43.00
C ALA A 814 23.36 -8.13 43.30
N LYS A 815 24.52 -7.48 43.51
CA LYS A 815 25.77 -8.13 43.93
C LYS A 815 25.66 -8.68 45.35
N ALA A 816 25.16 -7.90 46.31
CA ALA A 816 24.95 -8.37 47.68
C ALA A 816 23.96 -9.56 47.77
N LEU A 817 22.91 -9.59 46.94
CA LEU A 817 21.98 -10.72 46.84
C LEU A 817 22.64 -11.96 46.21
N ALA A 818 23.52 -11.79 45.21
CA ALA A 818 24.30 -12.89 44.64
C ALA A 818 25.37 -13.44 45.63
N GLU A 819 25.85 -12.61 46.54
CA GLU A 819 26.74 -12.98 47.66
C GLU A 819 25.99 -13.63 48.84
N GLY A 820 24.65 -13.58 48.86
CA GLY A 820 23.80 -14.33 49.79
C GLY A 820 23.13 -13.53 50.92
N ALA A 821 23.02 -12.19 50.80
CA ALA A 821 22.29 -11.36 51.76
C ALA A 821 20.77 -11.66 51.79
N ASP A 822 20.10 -11.46 52.94
CA ASP A 822 18.63 -11.60 53.04
C ASP A 822 17.94 -10.39 52.38
N ILE A 823 16.95 -10.67 51.53
CA ILE A 823 16.12 -9.68 50.82
C ILE A 823 15.46 -8.68 51.79
N ILE A 824 15.17 -9.12 53.03
CA ILE A 824 14.54 -8.30 54.08
C ILE A 824 15.46 -7.15 54.53
N GLU A 825 16.80 -7.28 54.43
CA GLU A 825 17.73 -6.20 54.79
C GLU A 825 17.57 -4.97 53.88
N PHE A 826 17.07 -5.16 52.66
CA PHE A 826 16.84 -4.08 51.70
C PHE A 826 15.47 -3.40 51.85
N ALA A 827 14.65 -3.78 52.84
CA ALA A 827 13.29 -3.27 53.05
C ALA A 827 13.21 -1.73 53.17
N VAL A 828 12.00 -1.19 53.00
CA VAL A 828 11.69 0.24 53.08
C VAL A 828 10.73 0.47 54.25
N GLY A 829 10.92 1.57 55.00
CA GLY A 829 10.07 1.89 56.14
C GLY A 829 8.60 2.00 55.73
N GLY A 830 7.75 1.20 56.37
CA GLY A 830 6.31 1.13 56.10
C GLY A 830 5.85 -0.07 55.24
N MET A 831 6.73 -1.00 54.87
CA MET A 831 6.33 -2.28 54.25
C MET A 831 5.76 -3.28 55.27
N ASP A 832 4.81 -4.11 54.82
CA ASP A 832 4.40 -5.32 55.53
C ASP A 832 5.37 -6.45 55.17
N ASN A 833 6.37 -6.64 56.03
CA ASN A 833 7.42 -7.62 55.83
C ASN A 833 6.92 -9.07 56.01
N ASP A 834 5.89 -9.30 56.82
CA ASP A 834 5.38 -10.64 57.11
C ASP A 834 4.52 -11.16 55.95
N ALA A 835 3.67 -10.30 55.38
CA ALA A 835 2.94 -10.59 54.14
C ALA A 835 3.90 -10.80 52.96
N PHE A 836 4.91 -9.93 52.80
CA PHE A 836 5.93 -10.05 51.76
C PHE A 836 6.71 -11.38 51.87
N LYS A 837 7.25 -11.69 53.05
CA LYS A 837 8.07 -12.90 53.26
C LYS A 837 7.25 -14.16 52.97
N LYS A 838 6.03 -14.24 53.50
CA LYS A 838 5.12 -15.37 53.26
C LYS A 838 4.87 -15.56 51.76
N MET A 839 4.54 -14.48 51.04
CA MET A 839 4.28 -14.54 49.59
C MET A 839 5.52 -14.97 48.80
N PHE A 840 6.70 -14.43 49.13
CA PHE A 840 7.95 -14.77 48.47
C PHE A 840 8.35 -16.25 48.66
N GLU A 841 8.14 -16.78 49.86
CA GLU A 841 8.39 -18.20 50.20
C GLU A 841 7.38 -19.16 49.52
N THR A 842 6.13 -18.74 49.31
CA THR A 842 5.10 -19.57 48.63
C THR A 842 5.03 -19.40 47.11
N LEU A 843 5.80 -18.48 46.51
CA LEU A 843 5.69 -18.14 45.09
C LEU A 843 6.30 -19.21 44.17
N ASN A 844 5.44 -19.86 43.38
CA ASN A 844 5.81 -20.72 42.26
C ASN A 844 6.51 -19.94 41.12
N LEU A 845 7.03 -20.68 40.14
CA LEU A 845 7.67 -20.14 38.93
C LEU A 845 6.68 -19.96 37.76
N ASP A 846 5.43 -20.40 37.91
CA ASP A 846 4.45 -20.54 36.84
C ASP A 846 4.19 -19.20 36.13
N PHE A 847 4.03 -18.10 36.88
CA PHE A 847 3.88 -16.75 36.30
C PHE A 847 5.08 -16.30 35.44
N ILE A 848 6.29 -16.81 35.70
CA ILE A 848 7.49 -16.51 34.87
C ILE A 848 7.46 -17.33 33.58
N LEU A 849 6.98 -18.58 33.63
CA LEU A 849 6.78 -19.41 32.44
C LEU A 849 5.67 -18.83 31.56
N SER A 850 4.57 -18.36 32.15
CA SER A 850 3.49 -17.65 31.46
C SER A 850 3.98 -16.36 30.80
N HIS A 851 4.73 -15.49 31.51
CA HIS A 851 5.35 -14.31 30.90
C HIS A 851 6.34 -14.66 29.78
N SER A 852 7.14 -15.74 29.91
CA SER A 852 8.07 -16.17 28.88
C SER A 852 7.36 -16.71 27.63
N SER A 853 6.27 -17.47 27.80
CA SER A 853 5.36 -17.88 26.71
C SER A 853 4.73 -16.66 26.05
N PHE A 854 4.21 -15.69 26.80
CA PHE A 854 3.66 -14.46 26.24
C PHE A 854 4.69 -13.68 25.40
N CYS A 855 5.90 -13.47 25.93
CA CYS A 855 6.97 -12.78 25.22
C CYS A 855 7.40 -13.50 23.93
N LYS A 856 7.38 -14.83 23.92
CA LYS A 856 7.76 -15.66 22.76
C LYS A 856 6.63 -15.78 21.72
N ASP A 857 5.42 -16.11 22.17
CA ASP A 857 4.30 -16.51 21.33
C ASP A 857 3.51 -15.30 20.78
N VAL A 858 3.45 -14.20 21.55
CA VAL A 858 2.72 -12.97 21.18
C VAL A 858 3.69 -11.85 20.78
N VAL A 859 4.65 -11.53 21.63
CA VAL A 859 5.60 -10.41 21.41
C VAL A 859 6.79 -10.79 20.51
N LYS A 860 6.89 -12.06 20.07
CA LYS A 860 7.93 -12.61 19.17
C LYS A 860 9.38 -12.39 19.63
N LEU A 861 9.59 -12.16 20.93
CA LEU A 861 10.90 -11.88 21.52
C LEU A 861 11.69 -13.17 21.75
N LYS A 862 13.01 -13.10 21.56
CA LYS A 862 13.94 -14.13 22.02
C LYS A 862 14.09 -14.04 23.55
N GLY A 863 14.46 -15.15 24.21
CA GLY A 863 14.73 -15.17 25.66
C GLY A 863 15.80 -14.14 26.03
N GLY A 864 15.56 -13.34 27.08
CA GLY A 864 16.45 -12.25 27.49
C GLY A 864 16.37 -10.97 26.65
N GLN A 865 15.61 -10.94 25.55
CA GLN A 865 15.44 -9.73 24.74
C GLN A 865 14.55 -8.71 25.46
N ARG A 866 15.05 -7.48 25.59
CA ARG A 866 14.36 -6.37 26.27
C ARG A 866 13.61 -5.47 25.28
N THR A 867 12.40 -5.03 25.65
CA THR A 867 11.60 -4.04 24.91
C THR A 867 10.74 -3.20 25.85
N VAL A 868 10.11 -2.14 25.32
CA VAL A 868 9.12 -1.30 26.03
C VAL A 868 7.90 -1.16 25.15
N ILE A 869 6.76 -1.68 25.62
CA ILE A 869 5.48 -1.59 24.91
C ILE A 869 4.73 -0.37 25.43
N SER A 870 4.23 0.49 24.54
CA SER A 870 3.58 1.76 24.90
C SER A 870 2.11 1.76 24.48
N ASN A 871 1.20 1.86 25.46
CA ASN A 871 -0.26 1.90 25.28
C ASN A 871 -0.86 0.72 24.49
N GLY A 872 -0.24 -0.47 24.54
CA GLY A 872 -0.72 -1.68 23.86
C GLY A 872 -0.44 -1.66 22.36
N ARG A 873 -1.01 -0.67 21.65
CA ARG A 873 -0.78 -0.33 20.24
C ARG A 873 -0.56 -1.54 19.32
N VAL A 874 -1.51 -2.46 19.15
CA VAL A 874 -2.15 -2.61 17.83
C VAL A 874 -3.45 -1.82 17.88
N LEU A 875 -3.97 -1.40 16.73
CA LEU A 875 -5.39 -1.14 16.55
C LEU A 875 -5.79 -1.71 15.18
N SER A 876 -6.84 -2.54 15.16
CA SER A 876 -7.40 -3.24 14.00
C SER A 876 -8.95 -3.15 14.03
N GLN A 877 -9.73 -4.19 13.60
CA GLN A 877 -11.18 -4.44 13.88
C GLN A 877 -12.36 -3.68 13.04
N LEU A 878 -13.62 -4.16 12.74
CA LEU A 878 -14.88 -3.57 12.04
C LEU A 878 -14.98 -2.15 11.38
N VAL A 879 -15.89 -2.04 10.38
CA VAL A 879 -16.86 -0.91 10.17
C VAL A 879 -18.30 -1.45 10.05
N ASN A 880 -19.31 -0.65 10.43
CA ASN A 880 -20.72 -0.84 10.03
C ASN A 880 -21.16 0.30 9.09
N MET A 881 -21.38 0.01 7.79
CA MET A 881 -21.37 1.03 6.73
C MET A 881 -22.70 1.82 6.61
N ASN A 882 -22.63 3.14 6.86
CA ASN A 882 -23.74 4.08 6.68
C ASN A 882 -23.55 4.94 5.43
N LEU A 883 -24.02 4.46 4.27
CA LEU A 883 -23.89 5.17 2.99
C LEU A 883 -24.81 6.40 2.92
N ARG A 884 -24.22 7.59 2.79
CA ARG A 884 -24.93 8.85 2.50
C ARG A 884 -24.54 9.36 1.11
N VAL A 885 -25.53 9.62 0.25
CA VAL A 885 -25.32 10.08 -1.13
C VAL A 885 -25.84 11.51 -1.29
N PHE A 886 -25.00 12.42 -1.79
CA PHE A 886 -25.36 13.81 -2.09
C PHE A 886 -25.39 14.05 -3.60
N MET A 887 -26.35 14.86 -4.07
CA MET A 887 -26.60 15.06 -5.51
C MET A 887 -25.98 16.39 -6.01
N ASN A 888 -24.71 16.37 -6.40
CA ASN A 888 -23.99 17.54 -6.91
C ASN A 888 -24.39 17.90 -8.36
N CYS A 889 -25.56 18.50 -8.57
CA CYS A 889 -26.10 18.75 -9.91
C CYS A 889 -25.36 19.88 -10.67
N GLN A 890 -24.68 19.56 -11.77
CA GLN A 890 -24.14 20.57 -12.68
C GLN A 890 -25.27 21.35 -13.40
N PRO A 891 -25.31 22.70 -13.34
CA PRO A 891 -26.30 23.51 -14.04
C PRO A 891 -25.92 23.81 -15.49
N LYS A 892 -26.92 24.03 -16.36
CA LYS A 892 -26.78 24.58 -17.73
C LYS A 892 -25.94 23.72 -18.69
N LEU A 893 -26.14 22.40 -18.68
CA LEU A 893 -25.52 21.49 -19.65
C LEU A 893 -25.73 21.97 -21.09
N SER A 894 -24.63 22.03 -21.86
CA SER A 894 -24.59 22.40 -23.27
C SER A 894 -24.77 21.20 -24.20
N GLU A 895 -24.29 20.02 -23.77
CA GLU A 895 -24.44 18.75 -24.47
C GLU A 895 -24.93 17.62 -23.53
N MET A 896 -25.03 16.41 -24.06
CA MET A 896 -25.52 15.24 -23.33
C MET A 896 -24.40 14.63 -22.48
N PRO A 897 -24.55 14.49 -21.15
CA PRO A 897 -23.44 14.15 -20.25
C PRO A 897 -23.00 12.68 -20.37
N LEU A 898 -23.95 11.75 -20.50
CA LEU A 898 -23.68 10.33 -20.74
C LEU A 898 -24.17 9.94 -22.13
N LYS A 899 -23.25 9.44 -22.97
CA LYS A 899 -23.45 9.12 -24.40
C LYS A 899 -23.50 7.61 -24.68
N SER A 900 -23.40 6.80 -23.64
CA SER A 900 -23.25 5.34 -23.67
C SER A 900 -24.15 4.65 -22.65
N ILE A 901 -24.31 3.33 -22.79
CA ILE A 901 -25.07 2.47 -21.89
C ILE A 901 -24.07 1.56 -21.18
N TYR A 902 -24.07 1.57 -19.85
CA TYR A 902 -22.99 1.00 -19.03
C TYR A 902 -23.49 -0.14 -18.13
N ARG A 903 -22.65 -1.15 -17.89
CA ARG A 903 -22.85 -2.22 -16.91
C ARG A 903 -21.56 -2.43 -16.15
N TYR A 904 -21.60 -2.36 -14.83
CA TYR A 904 -20.51 -2.82 -13.98
C TYR A 904 -20.77 -4.28 -13.60
N VAL A 905 -19.78 -5.14 -13.77
CA VAL A 905 -19.88 -6.59 -13.54
C VAL A 905 -19.38 -6.90 -12.14
N MET A 906 -20.33 -6.99 -11.21
CA MET A 906 -20.10 -7.28 -9.80
C MET A 906 -21.37 -7.92 -9.23
N GLU A 907 -21.20 -8.99 -8.45
CA GLU A 907 -22.24 -9.55 -7.58
C GLU A 907 -21.72 -9.55 -6.13
N PRO A 908 -22.57 -9.32 -5.11
CA PRO A 908 -22.14 -9.26 -3.71
C PRO A 908 -21.84 -10.64 -3.10
N GLU A 909 -22.36 -11.71 -3.70
CA GLU A 909 -22.22 -13.10 -3.26
C GLU A 909 -22.30 -14.02 -4.50
N ILE A 910 -21.68 -15.21 -4.41
CA ILE A 910 -21.69 -16.18 -5.51
C ILE A 910 -23.13 -16.62 -5.82
N THR A 911 -23.47 -16.68 -7.11
CA THR A 911 -24.80 -17.11 -7.59
C THR A 911 -24.78 -18.56 -8.10
N PHE A 912 -25.91 -19.23 -7.93
CA PHE A 912 -26.07 -20.66 -8.21
C PHE A 912 -27.27 -20.91 -9.14
N THR A 913 -27.24 -22.02 -9.87
CA THR A 913 -28.36 -22.45 -10.72
C THR A 913 -29.47 -23.09 -9.88
N ALA A 914 -30.66 -23.26 -10.48
CA ALA A 914 -31.75 -24.01 -9.87
C ALA A 914 -31.44 -25.52 -9.67
N ALA A 915 -30.31 -26.03 -10.19
CA ALA A 915 -29.80 -27.38 -9.94
C ALA A 915 -28.77 -27.43 -8.79
N GLY A 916 -28.46 -26.30 -8.15
CA GLY A 916 -27.46 -26.21 -7.06
C GLY A 916 -26.01 -26.13 -7.53
N SER A 917 -25.75 -26.11 -8.84
CA SER A 917 -24.41 -25.84 -9.38
C SER A 917 -24.05 -24.36 -9.30
N PHE A 918 -22.77 -24.02 -9.44
CA PHE A 918 -22.36 -22.64 -9.78
C PHE A 918 -23.10 -22.13 -11.02
N ALA A 919 -23.42 -20.84 -11.03
CA ALA A 919 -23.91 -20.15 -12.24
C ALA A 919 -22.78 -20.00 -13.28
N SER A 920 -23.16 -19.68 -14.53
CA SER A 920 -22.26 -19.53 -15.69
C SER A 920 -21.39 -18.26 -15.66
N GLY A 921 -20.81 -17.95 -14.50
CA GLY A 921 -20.04 -16.74 -14.21
C GLY A 921 -20.88 -15.46 -14.04
N PRO A 922 -20.28 -14.40 -13.49
CA PRO A 922 -20.76 -13.03 -13.65
C PRO A 922 -20.68 -12.60 -15.14
N VAL A 923 -21.68 -11.85 -15.62
CA VAL A 923 -21.82 -11.51 -17.05
C VAL A 923 -22.47 -10.12 -17.20
N ALA A 924 -21.89 -9.23 -18.00
CA ALA A 924 -22.58 -8.00 -18.40
C ALA A 924 -23.74 -8.35 -19.35
N LYS A 925 -24.97 -7.99 -18.99
CA LYS A 925 -26.17 -8.24 -19.80
C LYS A 925 -26.90 -6.94 -20.15
N PHE A 926 -27.00 -6.68 -21.45
CA PHE A 926 -27.73 -5.55 -22.02
C PHE A 926 -29.03 -6.07 -22.64
N LEU A 927 -30.16 -5.79 -22.01
CA LEU A 927 -31.50 -6.19 -22.43
C LEU A 927 -32.26 -5.00 -23.02
N ASP A 928 -33.25 -5.28 -23.86
CA ASP A 928 -34.16 -4.29 -24.49
C ASP A 928 -33.45 -3.12 -25.21
N MET A 929 -32.29 -3.39 -25.79
CA MET A 929 -31.47 -2.38 -26.45
C MET A 929 -32.16 -1.78 -27.70
N PRO A 930 -32.06 -0.46 -27.94
CA PRO A 930 -32.63 0.15 -29.14
C PRO A 930 -31.86 -0.33 -30.38
N GLN A 931 -32.58 -0.74 -31.43
CA GLN A 931 -31.97 -1.43 -32.58
C GLN A 931 -31.48 -0.49 -33.71
N SER A 932 -31.87 0.79 -33.70
CA SER A 932 -31.54 1.74 -34.76
C SER A 932 -30.16 2.46 -34.69
N PRO A 933 -29.53 2.71 -33.51
CA PRO A 933 -28.19 3.27 -33.48
C PRO A 933 -27.11 2.21 -33.75
N LEU A 934 -25.90 2.67 -34.06
CA LEU A 934 -24.71 1.85 -34.25
C LEU A 934 -23.86 1.93 -32.97
N PHE A 935 -23.52 0.78 -32.37
CA PHE A 935 -22.77 0.71 -31.12
C PHE A 935 -21.32 0.26 -31.33
N THR A 936 -20.47 0.66 -30.40
CA THR A 936 -19.11 0.14 -30.17
C THR A 936 -19.07 -0.43 -28.76
N LEU A 937 -18.56 -1.65 -28.59
CA LEU A 937 -18.44 -2.32 -27.30
C LEU A 937 -17.04 -2.11 -26.75
N ILE A 938 -16.96 -1.46 -25.59
CA ILE A 938 -15.73 -1.15 -24.86
C ILE A 938 -15.77 -1.91 -23.53
N ILE A 939 -14.62 -2.42 -23.09
CA ILE A 939 -14.44 -3.04 -21.78
C ILE A 939 -13.54 -2.14 -20.94
N ASN A 940 -13.98 -1.81 -19.72
CA ASN A 940 -13.32 -0.85 -18.84
C ASN A 940 -12.79 -1.65 -17.64
N THR A 941 -11.53 -2.06 -17.70
CA THR A 941 -10.84 -2.89 -16.69
C THR A 941 -9.93 -2.05 -15.80
N PRO A 942 -9.47 -2.59 -14.66
CA PRO A 942 -8.28 -2.11 -13.96
C PRO A 942 -7.11 -1.81 -14.92
N GLU A 943 -6.32 -0.78 -14.64
CA GLU A 943 -5.19 -0.38 -15.52
C GLU A 943 -4.14 -1.49 -15.64
N SER A 944 -3.96 -2.28 -14.58
CA SER A 944 -3.03 -3.41 -14.52
C SER A 944 -3.44 -4.64 -15.35
N TRP A 945 -4.63 -4.65 -15.96
CA TRP A 945 -5.19 -5.81 -16.65
C TRP A 945 -5.07 -5.68 -18.18
N MET A 946 -4.36 -6.62 -18.80
CA MET A 946 -4.28 -6.71 -20.26
C MET A 946 -5.30 -7.74 -20.78
N VAL A 947 -6.37 -7.23 -21.40
CA VAL A 947 -7.53 -8.03 -21.81
C VAL A 947 -7.73 -7.99 -23.33
N GLU A 948 -7.90 -9.15 -23.95
CA GLU A 948 -8.16 -9.32 -25.39
C GLU A 948 -9.48 -10.07 -25.64
N SER A 949 -10.09 -9.90 -26.82
CA SER A 949 -11.31 -10.61 -27.22
C SER A 949 -10.98 -11.94 -27.91
N VAL A 950 -11.36 -13.06 -27.30
CA VAL A 950 -10.98 -14.42 -27.74
C VAL A 950 -12.07 -15.11 -28.55
N HIS A 951 -13.36 -14.92 -28.19
CA HIS A 951 -14.47 -15.48 -28.96
C HIS A 951 -15.56 -14.44 -29.25
N THR A 952 -15.66 -14.06 -30.51
CA THR A 952 -16.70 -13.15 -31.04
C THR A 952 -17.09 -13.59 -32.46
N SER A 953 -18.38 -13.50 -32.79
CA SER A 953 -18.90 -13.75 -34.14
C SER A 953 -19.35 -12.48 -34.88
N TYR A 954 -19.18 -11.32 -34.25
CA TYR A 954 -19.65 -10.01 -34.73
C TYR A 954 -18.57 -8.94 -34.53
N ASP A 955 -18.61 -7.92 -35.39
CA ASP A 955 -17.74 -6.74 -35.31
C ASP A 955 -18.10 -5.89 -34.07
N LEU A 956 -17.28 -5.97 -33.02
CA LEU A 956 -17.50 -5.25 -31.76
C LEU A 956 -17.41 -3.72 -31.91
N ASP A 957 -16.65 -3.24 -32.89
CA ASP A 957 -16.56 -1.82 -33.21
C ASP A 957 -17.84 -1.31 -33.87
N ASN A 958 -18.63 -2.18 -34.49
CA ASN A 958 -19.73 -1.82 -35.39
C ASN A 958 -21.02 -2.64 -35.16
N ILE A 959 -21.42 -2.83 -33.89
CA ILE A 959 -22.62 -3.60 -33.53
C ILE A 959 -23.90 -2.86 -33.97
N TYR A 960 -24.60 -3.41 -34.96
CA TYR A 960 -25.88 -2.89 -35.46
C TYR A 960 -27.00 -3.92 -35.29
N LEU A 961 -27.69 -3.83 -34.14
CA LEU A 961 -28.71 -4.81 -33.70
C LEU A 961 -29.93 -4.95 -34.64
N LYS A 962 -30.10 -4.07 -35.62
CA LYS A 962 -31.14 -4.22 -36.64
C LYS A 962 -30.87 -5.39 -37.60
N GLU A 963 -29.62 -5.61 -37.98
CA GLU A 963 -29.21 -6.59 -39.01
C GLU A 963 -28.79 -7.94 -38.42
N ILE A 964 -28.70 -8.05 -37.10
CA ILE A 964 -28.34 -9.27 -36.38
C ILE A 964 -29.64 -9.97 -35.95
N ASP A 965 -29.95 -11.16 -36.45
CA ASP A 965 -31.22 -11.85 -36.14
C ASP A 965 -31.30 -12.44 -34.71
N GLY A 966 -30.17 -12.56 -34.00
CA GLY A 966 -30.09 -13.08 -32.64
C GLY A 966 -29.56 -12.08 -31.60
N GLY A 967 -29.03 -12.61 -30.49
CA GLY A 967 -28.22 -11.84 -29.54
C GLY A 967 -26.73 -11.84 -29.92
N VAL A 968 -25.97 -10.90 -29.35
CA VAL A 968 -24.52 -10.76 -29.53
C VAL A 968 -23.81 -11.25 -28.27
N ALA A 969 -23.00 -12.29 -28.40
CA ALA A 969 -22.09 -12.76 -27.35
C ALA A 969 -20.65 -12.35 -27.67
N ALA A 970 -19.92 -11.91 -26.64
CA ALA A 970 -18.51 -11.56 -26.73
C ALA A 970 -17.76 -12.08 -25.49
N GLU A 971 -16.74 -12.92 -25.73
CA GLU A 971 -15.93 -13.52 -24.68
C GLU A 971 -14.52 -12.92 -24.71
N TYR A 972 -14.12 -12.31 -23.60
CA TYR A 972 -12.80 -11.73 -23.39
C TYR A 972 -11.97 -12.60 -22.43
N GLU A 973 -10.65 -12.45 -22.52
CA GLU A 973 -9.67 -13.12 -21.67
C GLU A 973 -8.65 -12.12 -21.11
N LEU A 974 -8.38 -12.22 -19.81
CA LEU A 974 -7.22 -11.60 -19.17
C LEU A 974 -5.97 -12.38 -19.57
N GLU A 975 -5.19 -11.80 -20.48
CA GLU A 975 -4.05 -12.46 -21.13
C GLU A 975 -2.75 -12.31 -20.32
N TYR A 976 -2.61 -11.14 -19.66
CA TYR A 976 -1.52 -10.77 -18.75
C TYR A 976 -1.98 -9.78 -17.67
N LEU A 977 -1.24 -9.74 -16.57
CA LEU A 977 -1.16 -8.62 -15.65
C LEU A 977 0.10 -7.79 -15.95
N LEU A 978 0.07 -6.50 -15.63
CA LEU A 978 1.23 -5.62 -15.73
C LEU A 978 2.09 -5.65 -14.46
N LEU A 979 3.39 -5.88 -14.65
CA LEU A 979 4.44 -5.49 -13.71
C LEU A 979 4.98 -4.13 -14.17
N GLU A 980 4.87 -3.13 -13.32
CA GLU A 980 5.24 -1.74 -13.59
C GLU A 980 6.45 -1.34 -12.75
N GLY A 981 7.22 -0.36 -13.20
CA GLY A 981 8.27 0.17 -12.35
C GLY A 981 9.00 1.38 -12.89
N HIS A 982 9.86 1.92 -12.02
CA HIS A 982 10.67 3.10 -12.27
C HIS A 982 12.16 2.76 -12.11
N CYS A 983 12.95 3.02 -13.15
CA CYS A 983 14.39 2.77 -13.17
C CYS A 983 15.18 4.09 -13.17
N TYR A 984 16.19 4.20 -12.32
CA TYR A 984 17.05 5.38 -12.17
C TYR A 984 18.53 4.99 -12.13
N ASP A 985 19.41 5.79 -12.72
CA ASP A 985 20.87 5.63 -12.63
C ASP A 985 21.42 6.40 -11.43
N VAL A 986 21.98 5.69 -10.45
CA VAL A 986 22.60 6.27 -9.24
C VAL A 986 23.74 7.21 -9.60
N SER A 987 24.43 6.98 -10.71
CA SER A 987 25.57 7.81 -11.15
C SER A 987 25.16 9.14 -11.79
N THR A 988 23.87 9.40 -12.04
CA THR A 988 23.39 10.63 -12.72
C THR A 988 22.04 11.16 -12.25
N GLY A 989 21.39 10.51 -11.27
CA GLY A 989 20.01 10.78 -10.83
C GLY A 989 18.92 10.54 -11.89
N GLN A 990 19.29 10.21 -13.13
CA GLN A 990 18.40 10.25 -14.29
C GLN A 990 17.90 8.87 -14.73
N PRO A 991 16.72 8.80 -15.38
CA PRO A 991 16.26 7.63 -16.11
C PRO A 991 17.29 7.10 -17.13
N PRO A 992 17.78 5.85 -17.03
CA PRO A 992 18.70 5.25 -18.00
C PRO A 992 17.94 4.86 -19.27
N ARG A 993 17.61 5.88 -20.08
CA ARG A 993 16.77 5.77 -21.28
C ARG A 993 17.29 4.70 -22.23
N GLY A 994 16.43 3.74 -22.56
CA GLY A 994 16.74 2.65 -23.49
C GLY A 994 17.42 1.44 -22.85
N LEU A 995 17.60 1.42 -21.52
CA LEU A 995 18.06 0.24 -20.77
C LEU A 995 17.05 -0.90 -20.96
N GLN A 996 17.57 -2.05 -21.40
CA GLN A 996 16.77 -3.23 -21.68
C GLN A 996 16.70 -4.10 -20.43
N ILE A 997 15.48 -4.34 -19.96
CA ILE A 997 15.16 -5.17 -18.79
C ILE A 997 14.45 -6.43 -19.30
N THR A 998 14.84 -7.58 -18.77
CA THR A 998 14.24 -8.89 -19.06
C THR A 998 13.58 -9.47 -17.82
N LEU A 999 12.41 -10.09 -18.03
CA LEU A 999 11.66 -10.84 -17.04
C LEU A 999 11.59 -12.31 -17.46
N GLY A 1000 11.79 -13.21 -16.51
CA GLY A 1000 11.73 -14.65 -16.75
C GLY A 1000 11.51 -15.45 -15.48
N THR A 1001 11.73 -16.76 -15.57
CA THR A 1001 11.72 -17.73 -14.47
C THR A 1001 13.14 -18.25 -14.20
N ASN A 1002 13.33 -19.01 -13.11
CA ASN A 1002 14.63 -19.66 -12.85
C ASN A 1002 15.03 -20.63 -13.98
N ALA A 1003 14.05 -21.20 -14.68
CA ALA A 1003 14.28 -22.09 -15.82
C ALA A 1003 14.57 -21.35 -17.15
N ASN A 1004 13.98 -20.18 -17.38
CA ASN A 1004 14.31 -19.32 -18.53
C ASN A 1004 14.22 -17.84 -18.13
N HIS A 1005 15.38 -17.16 -18.04
CA HIS A 1005 15.47 -15.77 -17.57
C HIS A 1005 15.02 -14.73 -18.61
N GLU A 1006 14.86 -15.12 -19.88
CA GLU A 1006 14.47 -14.22 -20.98
C GLU A 1006 13.15 -14.71 -21.60
N ILE A 1007 12.02 -14.30 -21.00
CA ILE A 1007 10.65 -14.59 -21.49
C ILE A 1007 10.00 -13.34 -22.07
N VAL A 1008 10.14 -12.18 -21.41
CA VAL A 1008 9.62 -10.88 -21.86
C VAL A 1008 10.70 -9.82 -21.69
N ASP A 1009 10.90 -8.97 -22.70
CA ASP A 1009 11.80 -7.82 -22.67
C ASP A 1009 11.04 -6.48 -22.76
N THR A 1010 11.61 -5.44 -22.16
CA THR A 1010 11.10 -4.06 -22.22
C THR A 1010 12.26 -3.05 -22.24
N ILE A 1011 11.96 -1.77 -22.48
CA ILE A 1011 12.92 -0.68 -22.38
C ILE A 1011 12.49 0.39 -21.37
N VAL A 1012 13.44 0.89 -20.59
CA VAL A 1012 13.26 2.04 -19.69
C VAL A 1012 13.01 3.31 -20.50
N MET A 1013 11.89 3.98 -20.22
CA MET A 1013 11.52 5.24 -20.84
C MET A 1013 12.22 6.44 -20.19
N ALA A 1014 12.38 7.53 -20.94
CA ALA A 1014 12.95 8.77 -20.42
C ALA A 1014 12.04 9.47 -19.39
N ASN A 1015 10.73 9.26 -19.48
CA ASN A 1015 9.76 9.85 -18.56
C ASN A 1015 9.73 9.01 -17.27
N LEU A 1016 10.15 9.61 -16.15
CA LEU A 1016 10.11 9.01 -14.79
C LEU A 1016 10.79 7.62 -14.67
N GLY A 1017 11.67 7.24 -15.60
CA GLY A 1017 12.27 5.90 -15.60
C GLY A 1017 11.28 4.77 -15.87
N TYR A 1018 10.07 5.09 -16.35
CA TYR A 1018 8.98 4.14 -16.40
C TYR A 1018 9.28 2.96 -17.33
N PHE A 1019 8.98 1.75 -16.88
CA PHE A 1019 8.96 0.53 -17.66
C PHE A 1019 7.76 -0.33 -17.28
N GLN A 1020 7.29 -1.16 -18.21
CA GLN A 1020 6.22 -2.12 -17.98
C GLN A 1020 6.55 -3.45 -18.64
N LEU A 1021 6.18 -4.53 -17.98
CA LEU A 1021 6.41 -5.92 -18.38
C LEU A 1021 5.09 -6.69 -18.30
N LYS A 1022 4.80 -7.48 -19.33
CA LYS A 1022 3.63 -8.38 -19.36
C LYS A 1022 3.98 -9.66 -18.59
N ALA A 1023 3.14 -10.07 -17.64
CA ALA A 1023 3.37 -11.27 -16.84
C ALA A 1023 2.06 -11.97 -16.47
N ASN A 1024 2.15 -13.14 -15.85
CA ASN A 1024 1.01 -13.85 -15.25
C ASN A 1024 1.30 -14.11 -13.76
N PRO A 1025 0.31 -14.48 -12.94
CA PRO A 1025 0.55 -14.79 -11.52
C PRO A 1025 1.62 -15.88 -11.37
N GLY A 1026 2.64 -15.61 -10.58
CA GLY A 1026 3.87 -16.41 -10.49
C GLY A 1026 5.03 -15.67 -9.81
N ALA A 1027 6.11 -16.40 -9.53
CA ALA A 1027 7.39 -15.84 -9.14
C ALA A 1027 8.25 -15.59 -10.39
N TRP A 1028 8.76 -14.38 -10.52
CA TRP A 1028 9.57 -13.95 -11.67
C TRP A 1028 10.94 -13.43 -11.23
N VAL A 1029 11.94 -13.60 -12.09
CA VAL A 1029 13.29 -13.04 -11.94
C VAL A 1029 13.42 -11.90 -12.94
N LEU A 1030 13.76 -10.70 -12.44
CA LEU A 1030 14.04 -9.51 -13.22
C LEU A 1030 15.56 -9.32 -13.35
N SER A 1031 16.00 -9.03 -14.57
CA SER A 1031 17.42 -8.97 -14.94
C SER A 1031 17.67 -7.86 -15.98
N LEU A 1032 18.92 -7.43 -16.13
CA LEU A 1032 19.33 -6.62 -17.28
C LEU A 1032 19.55 -7.54 -18.48
N ARG A 1033 19.14 -7.10 -19.68
CA ARG A 1033 19.33 -7.90 -20.90
C ARG A 1033 20.81 -8.01 -21.25
N LYS A 1034 21.23 -9.24 -21.57
CA LYS A 1034 22.58 -9.57 -22.05
C LYS A 1034 23.02 -8.71 -23.22
N GLY A 1035 24.30 -8.32 -23.20
CA GLY A 1035 24.85 -7.30 -24.07
C GLY A 1035 24.77 -5.91 -23.43
N ARG A 1036 24.70 -4.84 -24.24
CA ARG A 1036 25.05 -3.47 -23.84
C ARG A 1036 24.41 -2.93 -22.55
N SER A 1037 23.21 -3.39 -22.18
CA SER A 1037 22.56 -3.01 -20.92
C SER A 1037 23.28 -3.63 -19.72
N GLU A 1038 23.52 -4.94 -19.73
CA GLU A 1038 24.36 -5.63 -18.74
C GLU A 1038 25.84 -5.22 -18.84
N ASP A 1039 26.38 -4.94 -20.03
CA ASP A 1039 27.79 -4.57 -20.19
C ASP A 1039 28.13 -3.23 -19.50
N ILE A 1040 27.23 -2.25 -19.57
CA ILE A 1040 27.45 -0.90 -19.01
C ILE A 1040 26.93 -0.79 -17.57
N TYR A 1041 25.77 -1.40 -17.25
CA TYR A 1041 25.09 -1.25 -15.98
C TYR A 1041 25.07 -2.53 -15.14
N LYS A 1042 24.94 -2.37 -13.83
CA LYS A 1042 24.51 -3.39 -12.88
C LYS A 1042 23.30 -2.85 -12.10
N ILE A 1043 22.46 -3.75 -11.58
CA ILE A 1043 21.49 -3.37 -10.56
C ILE A 1043 22.27 -3.04 -9.27
N TYR A 1044 21.93 -1.93 -8.60
CA TYR A 1044 22.58 -1.49 -7.38
C TYR A 1044 21.66 -1.68 -6.16
N SER A 1045 20.39 -1.31 -6.30
CA SER A 1045 19.36 -1.60 -5.31
C SER A 1045 17.97 -1.66 -5.95
N HIS A 1046 17.01 -2.24 -5.23
CA HIS A 1046 15.64 -2.43 -5.67
C HIS A 1046 14.65 -2.29 -4.50
N ASP A 1047 13.45 -1.82 -4.79
CA ASP A 1047 12.36 -1.60 -3.82
C ASP A 1047 11.02 -2.05 -4.42
N GLY A 1048 10.06 -2.43 -3.57
CA GLY A 1048 8.80 -3.08 -3.97
C GLY A 1048 8.91 -4.57 -4.35
N THR A 1049 10.10 -5.15 -4.29
CA THR A 1049 10.39 -6.54 -4.72
C THR A 1049 10.29 -7.55 -3.58
N ASP A 1050 10.46 -8.85 -3.87
CA ASP A 1050 10.42 -9.92 -2.88
C ASP A 1050 11.82 -10.34 -2.38
N SER A 1051 12.86 -10.07 -3.16
CA SER A 1051 14.26 -10.30 -2.78
C SER A 1051 14.74 -9.42 -1.61
N PRO A 1052 15.70 -9.89 -0.77
CA PRO A 1052 16.40 -9.04 0.18
C PRO A 1052 17.19 -7.94 -0.52
N ALA A 1053 17.30 -6.75 0.08
CA ALA A 1053 18.05 -5.64 -0.51
C ALA A 1053 19.54 -6.00 -0.71
N GLY A 1054 20.04 -5.83 -1.93
CA GLY A 1054 21.44 -6.06 -2.28
C GLY A 1054 21.76 -7.46 -2.84
N THR A 1055 20.77 -8.19 -3.37
CA THR A 1055 21.01 -9.36 -4.22
C THR A 1055 21.12 -8.95 -5.69
N ASP A 1056 22.07 -9.53 -6.43
CA ASP A 1056 22.22 -9.27 -7.88
C ASP A 1056 21.01 -9.78 -8.69
N GLU A 1057 20.38 -10.86 -8.23
CA GLU A 1057 19.12 -11.39 -8.77
C GLU A 1057 17.92 -10.74 -8.08
N VAL A 1058 16.97 -10.24 -8.87
CA VAL A 1058 15.79 -9.49 -8.36
C VAL A 1058 14.53 -10.32 -8.52
N THR A 1059 14.06 -10.91 -7.42
CA THR A 1059 12.83 -11.73 -7.40
C THR A 1059 11.60 -10.86 -7.20
N VAL A 1060 10.58 -11.04 -8.04
CA VAL A 1060 9.31 -10.31 -8.02
C VAL A 1060 8.16 -11.31 -8.13
N VAL A 1061 7.35 -11.43 -7.08
CA VAL A 1061 6.17 -12.30 -7.05
C VAL A 1061 4.93 -11.50 -7.42
N LEU A 1062 4.18 -11.98 -8.41
CA LEU A 1062 2.85 -11.47 -8.77
C LEU A 1062 1.80 -12.46 -8.25
N ASN A 1063 1.02 -12.03 -7.25
CA ASN A 1063 0.05 -12.86 -6.53
C ASN A 1063 -1.32 -12.21 -6.35
N SER A 1064 -1.61 -11.13 -7.08
CA SER A 1064 -2.82 -10.34 -6.94
C SER A 1064 -3.23 -9.70 -8.28
N PHE A 1065 -4.48 -9.26 -8.37
CA PHE A 1065 -5.03 -8.50 -9.49
C PHE A 1065 -4.75 -6.98 -9.41
N LYS A 1066 -4.11 -6.52 -8.32
CA LYS A 1066 -3.65 -5.14 -8.13
C LYS A 1066 -2.35 -4.91 -8.91
N SER A 1067 -2.09 -3.68 -9.36
CA SER A 1067 -0.77 -3.31 -9.93
C SER A 1067 0.35 -3.57 -8.92
N LYS A 1068 1.50 -4.04 -9.43
CA LYS A 1068 2.74 -4.10 -8.63
C LYS A 1068 3.75 -3.15 -9.24
N ILE A 1069 4.02 -2.06 -8.52
CA ILE A 1069 4.99 -1.03 -8.91
C ILE A 1069 6.29 -1.29 -8.15
N ILE A 1070 7.39 -1.46 -8.88
CA ILE A 1070 8.74 -1.63 -8.31
C ILE A 1070 9.65 -0.44 -8.64
N LYS A 1071 10.69 -0.23 -7.85
CA LYS A 1071 11.74 0.76 -8.16
C LYS A 1071 13.08 0.05 -8.28
N VAL A 1072 13.87 0.43 -9.27
CA VAL A 1072 15.18 -0.16 -9.56
C VAL A 1072 16.20 0.97 -9.68
N LYS A 1073 17.19 1.02 -8.78
CA LYS A 1073 18.36 1.89 -8.90
C LYS A 1073 19.49 1.05 -9.53
N VAL A 1074 19.96 1.47 -10.71
CA VAL A 1074 21.10 0.87 -11.43
C VAL A 1074 22.33 1.75 -11.30
N GLN A 1075 23.53 1.19 -11.48
CA GLN A 1075 24.78 1.94 -11.44
C GLN A 1075 25.68 1.48 -12.59
N LYS A 1076 26.41 2.41 -13.21
CA LYS A 1076 27.42 2.05 -14.23
C LYS A 1076 28.56 1.22 -13.61
N LYS A 1077 29.13 0.30 -14.40
CA LYS A 1077 30.36 -0.42 -14.03
C LYS A 1077 31.56 0.54 -14.10
N ALA A 1078 32.56 0.34 -13.23
CA ALA A 1078 33.65 1.29 -13.03
C ALA A 1078 34.53 1.51 -14.28
N ASP A 1079 34.65 0.50 -15.14
CA ASP A 1079 35.31 0.54 -16.44
C ASP A 1079 34.46 1.21 -17.54
N LYS A 1080 33.17 1.49 -17.26
CA LYS A 1080 32.14 1.93 -18.22
C LYS A 1080 31.47 3.26 -17.87
N MET A 1081 31.91 3.97 -16.83
CA MET A 1081 31.38 5.27 -16.40
C MET A 1081 31.16 6.26 -17.56
N ASN A 1082 32.15 6.37 -18.45
CA ASN A 1082 32.17 7.31 -19.58
C ASN A 1082 31.46 6.80 -20.85
N GLU A 1083 30.94 5.57 -20.87
CA GLU A 1083 30.16 5.07 -22.01
C GLU A 1083 28.69 5.47 -21.88
N GLU A 1084 28.14 6.03 -22.95
CA GLU A 1084 26.70 6.25 -23.09
C GLU A 1084 26.02 4.95 -23.52
N LEU A 1085 24.79 4.73 -23.07
CA LEU A 1085 23.99 3.58 -23.46
C LEU A 1085 23.54 3.63 -24.94
N LEU A 1086 23.38 4.85 -25.48
CA LEU A 1086 22.86 5.13 -26.81
C LEU A 1086 23.85 5.96 -27.65
N SER A 1087 25.03 5.40 -27.96
CA SER A 1087 26.02 6.09 -28.82
C SER A 1087 25.60 6.08 -30.29
N ASP A 1088 25.43 7.26 -30.91
CA ASP A 1088 25.18 7.43 -32.35
C ASP A 1088 26.47 7.16 -33.21
N GLY A 1089 27.11 5.99 -33.04
CA GLY A 1089 28.26 5.58 -33.86
C GLY A 1089 28.88 4.21 -33.58
N ASN A 1090 28.98 3.38 -34.64
CA ASN A 1090 29.94 2.27 -34.87
C ASN A 1090 30.15 1.23 -33.75
N ALA A 1091 29.16 0.36 -33.49
CA ALA A 1091 29.38 -0.93 -32.80
C ALA A 1091 28.32 -2.01 -33.13
N GLU A 1092 28.41 -2.60 -34.33
CA GLU A 1092 27.84 -3.88 -34.84
C GLU A 1092 26.37 -4.30 -34.60
N ASN A 1093 25.58 -3.66 -33.72
CA ASN A 1093 24.21 -4.04 -33.35
C ASN A 1093 23.13 -3.03 -33.80
N GLU A 1094 23.31 -2.43 -34.99
CA GLU A 1094 22.46 -1.36 -35.54
C GLU A 1094 21.05 -1.80 -36.02
N GLY A 1095 20.64 -3.05 -35.77
CA GLY A 1095 19.42 -3.62 -36.36
C GLY A 1095 18.10 -3.02 -35.86
N PHE A 1096 18.01 -2.62 -34.60
CA PHE A 1096 16.72 -2.30 -33.95
C PHE A 1096 16.42 -0.80 -33.86
N TRP A 1097 17.40 0.02 -33.44
CA TRP A 1097 17.18 1.45 -33.22
C TRP A 1097 17.02 2.27 -34.51
N GLU A 1098 17.62 1.86 -35.64
CA GLU A 1098 17.31 2.42 -36.97
C GLU A 1098 15.84 2.23 -37.35
N SER A 1099 15.25 1.07 -37.02
CA SER A 1099 13.84 0.76 -37.31
C SER A 1099 12.92 1.71 -36.53
N ILE A 1100 13.18 1.91 -35.24
CA ILE A 1100 12.40 2.80 -34.37
C ILE A 1100 12.56 4.28 -34.78
N LYS A 1101 13.77 4.77 -35.08
CA LYS A 1101 13.99 6.14 -35.59
C LYS A 1101 13.21 6.39 -36.90
N ARG A 1102 13.15 5.40 -37.82
CA ARG A 1102 12.38 5.51 -39.08
C ARG A 1102 10.87 5.45 -38.90
N GLY A 1103 10.35 4.73 -37.90
CA GLY A 1103 8.91 4.63 -37.62
C GLY A 1103 8.24 5.97 -37.25
N LEU A 1104 9.01 6.91 -36.69
CA LEU A 1104 8.49 8.20 -36.19
C LEU A 1104 8.85 9.42 -37.07
N THR A 1105 9.85 9.31 -37.96
CA THR A 1105 10.29 10.45 -38.79
C THR A 1105 10.63 10.04 -40.23
N GLY A 1106 9.83 10.51 -41.19
CA GLY A 1106 9.98 10.18 -42.62
C GLY A 1106 11.08 10.96 -43.33
N GLY A 1107 12.35 10.60 -43.10
CA GLY A 1107 13.52 11.14 -43.80
C GLY A 1107 13.98 10.29 -45.00
N PRO A 1108 14.59 10.90 -46.04
CA PRO A 1108 15.09 10.17 -47.22
C PRO A 1108 16.42 9.44 -46.96
N LYS A 1109 16.66 8.36 -47.71
CA LYS A 1109 17.91 7.56 -47.65
C LYS A 1109 19.10 8.25 -48.34
N PRO A 1110 20.31 8.20 -47.77
CA PRO A 1110 21.56 8.10 -48.53
C PRO A 1110 21.73 6.67 -49.10
N GLU A 1111 22.46 6.53 -50.20
CA GLU A 1111 22.85 5.22 -50.75
C GLU A 1111 24.21 4.77 -50.18
N GLU A 1112 24.29 3.59 -49.57
CA GLU A 1112 25.54 2.84 -49.49
C GLU A 1112 25.28 1.32 -49.36
N LEU A 1113 26.27 0.50 -49.73
CA LEU A 1113 26.06 -0.89 -50.13
C LEU A 1113 26.04 -1.87 -48.95
N LYS A 1114 25.19 -2.91 -49.02
CA LYS A 1114 25.27 -4.11 -48.18
C LYS A 1114 25.28 -5.36 -49.06
N LEU A 1115 26.06 -6.37 -48.65
CA LEU A 1115 26.09 -7.70 -49.27
C LEU A 1115 25.13 -8.65 -48.56
N ASP A 1116 24.49 -9.51 -49.34
CA ASP A 1116 24.14 -10.91 -49.05
C ASP A 1116 23.75 -11.24 -47.59
N LYS A 1117 22.62 -10.67 -47.16
CA LYS A 1117 21.65 -11.35 -46.30
C LYS A 1117 20.30 -11.31 -47.02
N GLU A 1118 19.47 -12.34 -46.82
CA GLU A 1118 18.10 -12.34 -47.36
C GLU A 1118 17.32 -11.17 -46.72
N ASP A 1119 16.70 -10.33 -47.55
CA ASP A 1119 16.02 -9.09 -47.12
C ASP A 1119 14.71 -9.41 -46.38
N VAL A 1120 14.82 -9.72 -45.07
CA VAL A 1120 13.66 -9.93 -44.19
C VAL A 1120 12.97 -8.61 -43.89
N ILE A 1121 11.89 -8.31 -44.63
CA ILE A 1121 11.06 -7.12 -44.42
C ILE A 1121 10.06 -7.37 -43.28
N ASN A 1122 10.29 -6.74 -42.13
CA ASN A 1122 9.34 -6.74 -41.02
C ASN A 1122 8.26 -5.66 -41.25
N ILE A 1123 6.98 -6.05 -41.18
CA ILE A 1123 5.84 -5.17 -41.45
C ILE A 1123 4.85 -5.24 -40.29
N PHE A 1124 4.47 -4.07 -39.78
CA PHE A 1124 3.45 -3.89 -38.75
C PHE A 1124 2.32 -3.02 -39.31
N SER A 1125 1.07 -3.42 -39.09
CA SER A 1125 -0.14 -2.75 -39.59
C SER A 1125 -1.28 -2.96 -38.58
N VAL A 1126 -2.18 -1.99 -38.45
CA VAL A 1126 -3.24 -1.98 -37.43
C VAL A 1126 -4.60 -1.79 -38.12
N ALA A 1127 -5.60 -2.57 -37.70
CA ALA A 1127 -6.97 -2.48 -38.18
C ALA A 1127 -7.95 -2.47 -36.99
N SER A 1128 -9.06 -1.75 -37.15
CA SER A 1128 -10.22 -1.75 -36.25
C SER A 1128 -11.47 -1.99 -37.12
N GLY A 1129 -12.34 -2.91 -36.72
CA GLY A 1129 -13.46 -3.41 -37.51
C GLY A 1129 -13.08 -4.35 -38.67
N HIS A 1130 -13.96 -5.33 -38.94
CA HIS A 1130 -13.70 -6.44 -39.87
C HIS A 1130 -13.47 -6.02 -41.33
N LEU A 1131 -13.92 -4.83 -41.73
CA LEU A 1131 -13.66 -4.32 -43.08
C LEU A 1131 -12.17 -4.00 -43.28
N TYR A 1132 -11.52 -3.38 -42.29
CA TYR A 1132 -10.11 -3.02 -42.35
C TYR A 1132 -9.22 -4.26 -42.21
N GLU A 1133 -9.58 -5.21 -41.33
CA GLU A 1133 -8.91 -6.51 -41.25
C GLU A 1133 -8.92 -7.26 -42.59
N ARG A 1134 -10.04 -7.20 -43.33
CA ARG A 1134 -10.16 -7.81 -44.66
C ARG A 1134 -9.32 -7.09 -45.70
N PHE A 1135 -9.22 -5.76 -45.68
CA PHE A 1135 -8.32 -5.02 -46.58
C PHE A 1135 -6.86 -5.35 -46.31
N LEU A 1136 -6.46 -5.34 -45.04
CA LEU A 1136 -5.12 -5.71 -44.55
C LEU A 1136 -4.75 -7.14 -45.01
N ARG A 1137 -5.63 -8.13 -44.79
CA ARG A 1137 -5.39 -9.52 -45.25
C ARG A 1137 -5.40 -9.70 -46.77
N SER A 1138 -6.30 -9.02 -47.49
CA SER A 1138 -6.60 -9.36 -48.91
C SER A 1138 -5.94 -8.45 -49.94
N VAL A 1139 -5.51 -7.24 -49.55
CA VAL A 1139 -4.90 -6.25 -50.44
C VAL A 1139 -3.45 -5.97 -50.03
N GLU A 1140 -3.20 -5.76 -48.73
CA GLU A 1140 -1.85 -5.44 -48.25
C GLU A 1140 -0.95 -6.69 -48.24
N TYR A 1141 -1.18 -7.66 -47.35
CA TYR A 1141 -0.36 -8.89 -47.30
C TYR A 1141 -0.38 -9.69 -48.61
N LEU A 1142 -1.52 -9.76 -49.30
CA LEU A 1142 -1.62 -10.53 -50.54
C LEU A 1142 -0.82 -9.91 -51.69
N SER A 1143 -0.67 -8.59 -51.75
CA SER A 1143 0.17 -7.94 -52.77
C SER A 1143 1.66 -8.01 -52.41
N LEU A 1144 2.00 -7.90 -51.12
CA LEU A 1144 3.35 -8.09 -50.59
C LEU A 1144 3.90 -9.50 -50.82
N ILE A 1145 3.06 -10.53 -50.81
CA ILE A 1145 3.45 -11.93 -51.12
C ILE A 1145 3.60 -12.18 -52.63
N THR A 1146 3.16 -11.24 -53.48
CA THR A 1146 3.31 -11.31 -54.96
C THR A 1146 4.41 -10.40 -55.52
N LEU A 1147 5.19 -9.77 -54.63
CA LEU A 1147 6.38 -8.95 -54.95
C LEU A 1147 7.66 -9.74 -54.70
#